data_AF-A0A914WNJ1-F1
#
_entry.id   AF-A0A914WNJ1-F1
#
_cell.length_a   1.000
_cell.length_b   1.000
_cell.length_c   1.000
_cell.angle_alpha   90.00
_cell.angle_beta   90.00
_cell.angle_gamma   90.00
#
_symmetry.space_group_name_H-M   'P 1'
#
loop_
_entity.id
_entity.type
_entity.pdbx_description
1 polymer ?
#
loop_
_entity_poly.entity_id
_entity_poly.type
_entity_poly.pdbx_seq_one_letter_code
_entity_poly.pdbx_strand_id
1 'polypeptide(L)'
;MTAFLNRARGGLFAVLLFLTSFLGAIFILVPFFPFIFIRPTIWRHCADKLVGYWLTFPAALCEFLFGIKFHITGDPIVFAEPALIIMNHRTRLDWLFFWNALYKIDPWLLTTEKISLKASLKLIPGAGWAMGCDSFMFLHRNWEMDKRNIEKMIAYYKDIGQNYQLLLFPEGTDRGTRSVDISRSFAEKNNLPFYDYLLHPRTTGFTFLLKHMRQKNYAMNIYDVTVGYPDEIVANEVDLISTGVTPRNVHFDIRKVAISEVPEDDDGAAKWLSKLWSDKEGILRKFYSKPPADRAFTPSGIGAKWPVETTGWGRYAAFAFWILTTTMWAVFIYQFFAVKVYTIACIALYIGIHRRYGGVELPVKMGEPDDGPPPTVLDRVRGLTFTVVLFMSSLLGTIYILIPLFPLVVLSPKWWRKIVDRLIGFWLTLPPSLISFLFGAKFRVTGDPVLSNEPALIIMNHRTRLDWLFFWNALYKIDPLLLTTEKISLKAILRLIPGAGWAMGANSFLFLDRLWEKDEKRLEDMIDYYANVGAQYQILLFPEGTDKCHRATARCRAFAEKKGLQQYEYIMHPKTTGFVYLLQKMRKVNYIKYVYDVTVAFPDRMVQSETDIMLKGACPKTVHFDIRRLDVDRLPESDEGLAKWLIALWKDKEDILREYYEKPLEERQLQPSGEGIVWPIEDSVGERAGLLFAFSFWLLTTLMWIWFLWTVGGMRWYFILSCCVYALLYRVYGGVEWFAVSEWKRANPIHPTCAEDHKKI
;
A
#
# COMPACT_ATOMS: atom_id res chain seq x y z
N MET A 1 -31.01 -22.15 -7.53
CA MET A 1 -31.72 -21.13 -6.72
C MET A 1 -30.99 -20.80 -5.42
N THR A 2 -30.65 -21.78 -4.57
CA THR A 2 -29.97 -21.56 -3.26
C THR A 2 -28.62 -20.84 -3.36
N ALA A 3 -27.76 -21.22 -4.31
CA ALA A 3 -26.47 -20.55 -4.50
C ALA A 3 -26.62 -19.07 -4.94
N PHE A 4 -27.61 -18.76 -5.78
CA PHE A 4 -27.90 -17.39 -6.18
C PHE A 4 -28.39 -16.55 -4.98
N LEU A 5 -29.30 -17.09 -4.17
CA LEU A 5 -29.79 -16.42 -2.97
C LEU A 5 -28.67 -16.15 -1.95
N ASN A 6 -27.75 -17.11 -1.76
CA ASN A 6 -26.59 -16.90 -0.89
C ASN A 6 -25.72 -15.75 -1.41
N ARG A 7 -25.33 -15.78 -2.69
CA ARG A 7 -24.56 -14.69 -3.30
C ARG A 7 -25.26 -13.33 -3.18
N ALA A 8 -26.58 -13.30 -3.37
CA ALA A 8 -27.38 -12.09 -3.19
C ALA A 8 -27.32 -11.57 -1.75
N ARG A 9 -27.40 -12.46 -0.74
CA ARG A 9 -27.22 -12.10 0.68
C ARG A 9 -25.82 -11.55 0.97
N GLY A 10 -24.78 -12.18 0.43
CA GLY A 10 -23.39 -11.72 0.56
C GLY A 10 -23.17 -10.32 -0.06
N GLY A 11 -23.70 -10.11 -1.27
CA GLY A 11 -23.69 -8.80 -1.92
C GLY A 11 -24.47 -7.74 -1.15
N LEU A 12 -25.68 -8.08 -0.69
CA LEU A 12 -26.52 -7.20 0.12
C LEU A 12 -25.83 -6.79 1.42
N PHE A 13 -25.22 -7.75 2.12
CA PHE A 13 -24.45 -7.50 3.34
C PHE A 13 -23.34 -6.46 3.11
N ALA A 14 -22.53 -6.63 2.06
CA ALA A 14 -21.46 -5.67 1.75
C ALA A 14 -21.97 -4.29 1.36
N VAL A 15 -23.03 -4.21 0.56
CA VAL A 15 -23.65 -2.93 0.19
C VAL A 15 -24.18 -2.21 1.42
N LEU A 16 -24.90 -2.91 2.30
CA LEU A 16 -25.45 -2.33 3.52
C LEU A 16 -24.36 -1.87 4.49
N LEU A 17 -23.31 -2.67 4.71
CA LEU A 17 -22.18 -2.27 5.55
C LEU A 17 -21.45 -1.04 4.99
N PHE A 18 -21.17 -1.02 3.69
CA PHE A 18 -20.49 0.09 3.07
C PHE A 18 -21.33 1.37 3.15
N LEU A 19 -22.60 1.33 2.72
CA LEU A 19 -23.45 2.52 2.69
C LEU A 19 -23.71 3.08 4.08
N THR A 20 -24.02 2.22 5.07
CA THR A 20 -24.31 2.68 6.43
C THR A 20 -23.08 3.26 7.11
N SER A 21 -21.90 2.64 6.97
CA SER A 21 -20.66 3.18 7.53
C SER A 21 -20.22 4.46 6.81
N PHE A 22 -20.36 4.54 5.49
CA PHE A 22 -19.99 5.70 4.70
C PHE A 22 -20.87 6.92 5.01
N LEU A 23 -22.19 6.75 4.95
CA LEU A 23 -23.12 7.83 5.24
C LEU A 23 -23.15 8.17 6.74
N GLY A 24 -22.96 7.19 7.62
CA GLY A 24 -22.77 7.43 9.06
C GLY A 24 -21.52 8.26 9.35
N ALA A 25 -20.39 7.94 8.71
CA ALA A 25 -19.17 8.72 8.87
C ALA A 25 -19.35 10.18 8.42
N ILE A 26 -20.12 10.44 7.36
CA ILE A 26 -20.35 11.78 6.84
C ILE A 26 -21.40 12.55 7.64
N PHE A 27 -22.62 12.01 7.77
CA PHE A 27 -23.76 12.77 8.29
C PHE A 27 -23.98 12.62 9.79
N ILE A 28 -23.39 11.61 10.42
CA ILE A 28 -23.55 11.36 11.85
C ILE A 28 -22.29 11.77 12.62
N LEU A 29 -21.08 11.47 12.13
CA LEU A 29 -19.84 11.80 12.85
C LEU A 29 -19.32 13.22 12.60
N VAL A 30 -19.23 13.68 11.34
CA VAL A 30 -18.66 15.01 11.00
C VAL A 30 -19.33 16.18 11.74
N PRO A 31 -20.67 16.22 11.96
CA PRO A 31 -21.28 17.29 12.73
C PRO A 31 -20.72 17.48 14.14
N PHE A 32 -20.13 16.44 14.74
CA PHE A 32 -19.52 16.49 16.06
C PHE A 32 -18.00 16.79 16.04
N PHE A 33 -17.38 16.92 14.86
CA PHE A 33 -15.95 17.24 14.75
C PHE A 33 -15.52 18.53 15.45
N PRO A 34 -16.33 19.61 15.53
CA PRO A 34 -15.94 20.78 16.30
C PRO A 34 -15.59 20.44 17.77
N PHE A 35 -16.23 19.42 18.37
CA PHE A 35 -15.92 18.99 19.74
C PHE A 35 -14.53 18.37 19.89
N ILE A 36 -13.91 17.91 18.81
CA ILE A 36 -12.51 17.45 18.83
C ILE A 36 -11.60 18.55 19.37
N PHE A 37 -11.84 19.80 18.97
CA PHE A 37 -10.99 20.93 19.33
C PHE A 37 -11.48 21.66 20.59
N ILE A 38 -12.80 21.68 20.82
CA ILE A 38 -13.41 22.42 21.92
C ILE A 38 -13.44 21.59 23.22
N ARG A 39 -13.86 20.33 23.14
CA ARG A 39 -14.03 19.45 24.30
C ARG A 39 -13.88 17.97 23.91
N PRO A 40 -12.63 17.46 23.84
CA PRO A 40 -12.32 16.10 23.37
C PRO A 40 -13.08 14.98 24.10
N THR A 41 -13.42 15.18 25.38
CA THR A 41 -14.21 14.22 26.18
C THR A 41 -15.65 14.09 25.70
N ILE A 42 -16.28 15.18 25.24
CA ILE A 42 -17.62 15.12 24.62
C ILE A 42 -17.54 14.45 23.26
N TRP A 43 -16.53 14.79 22.45
CA TRP A 43 -16.30 14.12 21.17
C TRP A 43 -16.21 12.60 21.34
N ARG A 44 -15.44 12.14 22.33
CA ARG A 44 -15.30 10.72 22.66
C ARG A 44 -16.63 10.10 23.06
N HIS A 45 -17.33 10.73 23.99
CA HIS A 45 -18.65 10.26 24.40
C HIS A 45 -19.62 10.10 23.22
N CYS A 46 -19.63 11.04 22.28
CA CYS A 46 -20.47 10.99 21.09
C CYS A 46 -20.00 9.93 20.09
N ALA A 47 -18.72 9.96 19.70
CA ALA A 47 -18.15 9.06 18.72
C ALA A 47 -18.28 7.60 19.15
N ASP A 48 -17.91 7.29 20.39
CA ASP A 48 -17.92 5.93 20.95
C ASP A 48 -19.35 5.35 20.98
N LYS A 49 -20.35 6.18 21.33
CA LYS A 49 -21.77 5.77 21.31
C LYS A 49 -22.33 5.62 19.89
N LEU A 50 -22.03 6.56 18.99
CA LEU A 50 -22.53 6.55 17.62
C LEU A 50 -21.94 5.39 16.82
N VAL A 51 -20.63 5.15 16.97
CA VAL A 51 -19.96 4.01 16.34
C VAL A 51 -20.39 2.72 17.01
N GLY A 52 -20.48 2.61 18.33
CA GLY A 52 -21.00 1.41 19.00
C GLY A 52 -22.45 1.07 18.59
N TYR A 53 -23.30 2.09 18.40
CA TYR A 53 -24.64 1.90 17.85
C TYR A 53 -24.61 1.45 16.38
N TRP A 54 -23.64 1.92 15.59
CA TRP A 54 -23.38 1.38 14.26
C TRP A 54 -22.92 -0.08 14.33
N LEU A 55 -22.05 -0.48 15.27
CA LEU A 55 -21.57 -1.86 15.42
C LEU A 55 -22.69 -2.86 15.75
N THR A 56 -23.80 -2.39 16.32
CA THR A 56 -25.01 -3.22 16.50
C THR A 56 -25.64 -3.62 15.16
N PHE A 57 -25.47 -2.83 14.10
CA PHE A 57 -25.99 -3.11 12.77
C PHE A 57 -25.32 -4.32 12.06
N PRO A 58 -23.98 -4.41 11.91
CA PRO A 58 -23.32 -5.61 11.43
C PRO A 58 -23.68 -6.86 12.25
N ALA A 59 -23.79 -6.73 13.57
CA ALA A 59 -24.22 -7.84 14.43
C ALA A 59 -25.64 -8.30 14.06
N ALA A 60 -26.59 -7.37 13.99
CA ALA A 60 -27.96 -7.66 13.55
C ALA A 60 -28.01 -8.31 12.15
N LEU A 61 -27.17 -7.84 11.21
CA LEU A 61 -27.09 -8.42 9.86
C LEU A 61 -26.62 -9.88 9.86
N CYS A 62 -25.70 -10.26 10.76
CA CYS A 62 -25.24 -11.65 10.90
C CYS A 62 -26.41 -12.57 11.22
N GLU A 63 -27.32 -12.16 12.11
CA GLU A 63 -28.50 -12.94 12.46
C GLU A 63 -29.61 -12.82 11.39
N PHE A 64 -29.90 -11.62 10.88
CA PHE A 64 -31.06 -11.39 10.01
C PHE A 64 -30.86 -11.86 8.57
N LEU A 65 -29.67 -11.67 7.98
CA LEU A 65 -29.42 -12.08 6.60
C LEU A 65 -28.98 -13.53 6.49
N PHE A 66 -28.22 -14.00 7.47
CA PHE A 66 -27.55 -15.31 7.40
C PHE A 66 -28.09 -16.34 8.41
N GLY A 67 -28.81 -15.91 9.45
CA GLY A 67 -29.34 -16.81 10.48
C GLY A 67 -28.26 -17.43 11.37
N ILE A 68 -27.14 -16.74 11.57
CA ILE A 68 -26.02 -17.23 12.37
C ILE A 68 -26.43 -17.28 13.85
N LYS A 69 -26.17 -18.41 14.51
CA LYS A 69 -26.40 -18.61 15.94
C LYS A 69 -25.11 -18.47 16.72
N PHE A 70 -25.13 -17.62 17.75
CA PHE A 70 -23.95 -17.37 18.59
C PHE A 70 -24.12 -18.04 19.96
N HIS A 71 -23.19 -18.91 20.30
CA HIS A 71 -23.14 -19.63 21.57
C HIS A 71 -22.02 -19.05 22.43
N ILE A 72 -22.35 -18.41 23.55
CA ILE A 72 -21.36 -17.77 24.43
C ILE A 72 -21.38 -18.46 25.79
N THR A 73 -20.19 -18.84 26.25
CA THR A 73 -19.96 -19.43 27.56
C THR A 73 -18.79 -18.76 28.27
N GLY A 74 -18.71 -18.90 29.59
CA GLY A 74 -17.55 -18.50 30.36
C GLY A 74 -17.80 -17.34 31.33
N ASP A 75 -16.80 -16.49 31.51
CA ASP A 75 -16.86 -15.30 32.37
C ASP A 75 -17.47 -14.08 31.66
N PRO A 76 -18.24 -13.24 32.38
CA PRO A 76 -18.79 -11.99 31.83
C PRO A 76 -17.68 -10.95 31.64
N ILE A 77 -17.74 -10.22 30.52
CA ILE A 77 -16.90 -9.06 30.27
C ILE A 77 -17.55 -7.83 30.92
N VAL A 78 -16.84 -7.20 31.84
CA VAL A 78 -17.35 -6.05 32.61
C VAL A 78 -17.09 -4.75 31.83
N PHE A 79 -18.15 -4.11 31.32
CA PHE A 79 -18.03 -2.87 30.52
C PHE A 79 -17.37 -1.71 31.30
N ALA A 80 -17.57 -1.67 32.61
CA ALA A 80 -17.12 -0.58 33.47
C ALA A 80 -15.61 -0.64 33.80
N GLU A 81 -14.90 -1.69 33.39
CA GLU A 81 -13.48 -1.88 33.68
C GLU A 81 -12.68 -2.01 32.38
N PRO A 82 -11.63 -1.20 32.16
CA PRO A 82 -10.75 -1.38 31.01
C PRO A 82 -10.00 -2.72 31.09
N ALA A 83 -9.92 -3.42 29.95
CA ALA A 83 -9.25 -4.71 29.88
C ALA A 83 -8.57 -4.95 28.52
N LEU A 84 -7.67 -5.92 28.51
CA LEU A 84 -7.10 -6.49 27.30
C LEU A 84 -7.88 -7.76 26.95
N ILE A 85 -8.44 -7.84 25.75
CA ILE A 85 -9.07 -9.05 25.21
C ILE A 85 -8.06 -9.70 24.28
N ILE A 86 -7.75 -10.99 24.48
CA ILE A 86 -6.92 -11.78 23.58
C ILE A 86 -7.76 -12.90 22.96
N MET A 87 -7.71 -13.05 21.64
CA MET A 87 -8.50 -14.04 20.92
C MET A 87 -7.67 -14.80 19.89
N ASN A 88 -7.97 -16.08 19.66
CA ASN A 88 -7.40 -16.82 18.52
C ASN A 88 -8.00 -16.31 17.19
N HIS A 89 -7.24 -16.42 16.10
CA HIS A 89 -7.60 -15.80 14.82
C HIS A 89 -7.78 -16.83 13.68
N ARG A 90 -8.99 -17.37 13.57
CA ARG A 90 -9.37 -18.41 12.59
C ARG A 90 -9.72 -17.84 11.23
N THR A 91 -10.41 -16.71 11.18
CA THR A 91 -10.81 -16.04 9.94
C THR A 91 -10.67 -14.53 10.04
N ARG A 92 -10.48 -13.86 8.91
CA ARG A 92 -10.52 -12.39 8.83
C ARG A 92 -11.84 -11.78 9.31
N LEU A 93 -12.89 -12.56 9.54
CA LEU A 93 -14.20 -12.12 10.04
C LEU A 93 -14.40 -12.34 11.55
N ASP A 94 -13.41 -12.85 12.29
CA ASP A 94 -13.59 -13.15 13.72
C ASP A 94 -14.05 -11.95 14.56
N TRP A 95 -13.53 -10.74 14.27
CA TRP A 95 -13.94 -9.50 14.94
C TRP A 95 -15.43 -9.19 14.75
N LEU A 96 -15.95 -9.40 13.54
CA LEU A 96 -17.36 -9.18 13.21
C LEU A 96 -18.25 -10.14 13.99
N PHE A 97 -17.84 -11.40 14.08
CA PHE A 97 -18.55 -12.41 14.86
C PHE A 97 -18.47 -12.12 16.35
N PHE A 98 -17.33 -11.60 16.83
CA PHE A 98 -17.16 -11.27 18.23
C PHE A 98 -18.02 -10.08 18.69
N TRP A 99 -18.34 -9.12 17.82
CA TRP A 99 -19.33 -8.07 18.14
C TRP A 99 -20.71 -8.64 18.52
N ASN A 100 -21.12 -9.79 17.95
CA ASN A 100 -22.35 -10.46 18.33
C ASN A 100 -22.26 -11.05 19.75
N ALA A 101 -21.09 -11.57 20.11
CA ALA A 101 -20.83 -12.04 21.47
C ALA A 101 -20.86 -10.89 22.47
N LEU A 102 -20.16 -9.78 22.18
CA LEU A 102 -20.17 -8.57 23.01
C LEU A 102 -21.59 -8.03 23.20
N TYR A 103 -22.37 -7.90 22.12
CA TYR A 103 -23.75 -7.42 22.20
C TYR A 103 -24.63 -8.28 23.11
N LYS A 104 -24.49 -9.61 23.05
CA LYS A 104 -25.26 -10.55 23.88
C LYS A 104 -24.83 -10.53 25.35
N ILE A 105 -23.55 -10.27 25.64
CA ILE A 105 -23.04 -10.15 27.01
C ILE A 105 -23.55 -8.85 27.62
N ASP A 106 -23.28 -7.73 26.96
CA ASP A 106 -23.74 -6.39 27.31
C ASP A 106 -23.63 -5.48 26.07
N PRO A 107 -24.74 -4.95 25.52
CA PRO A 107 -24.72 -4.06 24.36
C PRO A 107 -23.78 -2.85 24.49
N TRP A 108 -23.50 -2.37 25.71
CA TRP A 108 -22.58 -1.25 25.95
C TRP A 108 -21.11 -1.60 25.67
N LEU A 109 -20.76 -2.89 25.61
CA LEU A 109 -19.41 -3.33 25.22
C LEU A 109 -19.06 -2.90 23.79
N LEU A 110 -20.05 -2.77 22.91
CA LEU A 110 -19.81 -2.25 21.56
C LEU A 110 -19.39 -0.77 21.54
N THR A 111 -19.64 -0.01 22.60
CA THR A 111 -19.17 1.39 22.69
C THR A 111 -17.74 1.49 23.23
N THR A 112 -17.28 0.48 23.97
CA THR A 112 -15.97 0.48 24.63
C THR A 112 -14.93 -0.39 23.92
N GLU A 113 -15.35 -1.30 23.04
CA GLU A 113 -14.45 -2.14 22.27
C GLU A 113 -13.58 -1.31 21.32
N LYS A 114 -12.29 -1.64 21.28
CA LYS A 114 -11.30 -1.11 20.35
C LYS A 114 -10.47 -2.28 19.82
N ILE A 115 -10.21 -2.30 18.52
CA ILE A 115 -9.46 -3.41 17.90
C ILE A 115 -8.08 -2.94 17.46
N SER A 116 -7.08 -3.77 17.68
CA SER A 116 -5.78 -3.63 17.03
C SER A 116 -5.88 -4.04 15.54
N LEU A 117 -5.83 -3.06 14.65
CA LEU A 117 -6.09 -3.22 13.22
C LEU A 117 -4.86 -2.90 12.36
N LYS A 118 -4.83 -3.39 11.13
CA LYS A 118 -3.79 -3.02 10.17
C LYS A 118 -3.96 -1.56 9.74
N ALA A 119 -2.90 -0.76 9.81
CA ALA A 119 -2.92 0.68 9.54
C ALA A 119 -3.36 1.07 8.12
N SER A 120 -3.33 0.16 7.15
CA SER A 120 -3.89 0.44 5.81
C SER A 120 -5.43 0.52 5.80
N LEU A 121 -6.11 -0.08 6.80
CA LEU A 121 -7.57 -0.11 6.87
C LEU A 121 -8.18 1.26 7.17
N LYS A 122 -7.42 2.16 7.81
CA LYS A 122 -7.88 3.54 8.08
C LYS A 122 -8.21 4.33 6.81
N LEU A 123 -7.67 3.92 5.65
CA LEU A 123 -7.91 4.57 4.37
C LEU A 123 -9.23 4.16 3.71
N ILE A 124 -9.92 3.14 4.23
CA ILE A 124 -11.17 2.66 3.66
C ILE A 124 -12.29 3.68 3.97
N PRO A 125 -12.95 4.25 2.95
CA PRO A 125 -14.07 5.16 3.17
C PRO A 125 -15.21 4.51 3.95
N GLY A 126 -15.81 5.26 4.87
CA GLY A 126 -16.83 4.74 5.78
C GLY A 126 -16.23 4.00 6.96
N ALA A 127 -16.10 2.67 6.88
CA ALA A 127 -15.67 1.85 8.02
C ALA A 127 -14.29 2.26 8.59
N GLY A 128 -13.29 2.49 7.73
CA GLY A 128 -11.96 2.93 8.18
C GLY A 128 -11.97 4.31 8.84
N TRP A 129 -12.76 5.23 8.29
CA TRP A 129 -12.97 6.56 8.87
C TRP A 129 -13.68 6.50 10.22
N ALA A 130 -14.75 5.72 10.32
CA ALA A 130 -15.51 5.52 11.55
C ALA A 130 -14.66 4.89 12.65
N MET A 131 -13.86 3.86 12.32
CA MET A 131 -12.90 3.25 13.26
C MET A 131 -11.81 4.23 13.70
N GLY A 132 -11.35 5.12 12.80
CA GLY A 132 -10.47 6.24 13.16
C GLY A 132 -11.14 7.22 14.11
N CYS A 133 -12.38 7.62 13.82
CA CYS A 133 -13.20 8.44 14.69
C CYS A 133 -13.47 7.78 16.04
N ASP A 134 -13.49 6.45 16.14
CA ASP A 134 -13.66 5.69 17.38
C ASP A 134 -12.33 5.35 18.08
N SER A 135 -11.21 5.93 17.62
CA SER A 135 -9.87 5.74 18.19
C SER A 135 -9.43 4.27 18.32
N PHE A 136 -9.72 3.47 17.29
CA PHE A 136 -9.14 2.13 17.14
C PHE A 136 -7.61 2.19 16.99
N MET A 137 -6.91 1.11 17.40
CA MET A 137 -5.46 1.08 17.39
C MET A 137 -4.92 0.55 16.04
N PHE A 138 -4.51 1.46 15.15
CA PHE A 138 -3.97 1.13 13.83
C PHE A 138 -2.46 0.84 13.85
N LEU A 139 -2.05 -0.39 13.55
CA LEU A 139 -0.66 -0.86 13.56
C LEU A 139 -0.09 -1.11 12.16
N HIS A 140 1.13 -0.66 11.91
CA HIS A 140 1.87 -0.76 10.64
C HIS A 140 2.50 -2.14 10.40
N ARG A 141 2.45 -3.04 11.38
CA ARG A 141 3.20 -4.31 11.42
C ARG A 141 4.71 -4.04 11.33
N ASN A 142 5.15 -3.01 12.03
CA ASN A 142 6.54 -2.59 12.14
C ASN A 142 6.82 -2.19 13.58
N TRP A 143 7.70 -2.94 14.25
CA TRP A 143 7.96 -2.80 15.67
C TRP A 143 8.32 -1.38 16.10
N GLU A 144 9.27 -0.73 15.43
CA GLU A 144 9.73 0.62 15.81
C GLU A 144 8.63 1.68 15.71
N MET A 145 7.78 1.60 14.68
CA MET A 145 6.64 2.51 14.52
C MET A 145 5.53 2.19 15.52
N ASP A 146 5.20 0.91 15.64
CA ASP A 146 4.06 0.45 16.42
C ASP A 146 4.31 0.58 17.92
N LYS A 147 5.56 0.46 18.37
CA LYS A 147 5.97 0.71 19.76
C LYS A 147 5.50 2.08 20.22
N ARG A 148 5.86 3.14 19.48
CA ARG A 148 5.47 4.52 19.78
C ARG A 148 3.96 4.73 19.69
N ASN A 149 3.29 4.05 18.76
CA ASN A 149 1.85 4.18 18.60
C ASN A 149 1.09 3.52 19.77
N ILE A 150 1.51 2.33 20.18
CA ILE A 150 0.95 1.62 21.35
C ILE A 150 1.07 2.47 22.60
N GLU A 151 2.27 3.02 22.89
CA GLU A 151 2.49 3.91 24.04
C GLU A 151 1.52 5.09 24.04
N LYS A 152 1.37 5.76 22.88
CA LYS A 152 0.48 6.91 22.72
C LYS A 152 -0.99 6.57 22.90
N MET A 153 -1.44 5.47 22.30
CA MET A 153 -2.85 5.08 22.36
C MET A 153 -3.24 4.66 23.77
N ILE A 154 -2.40 3.91 24.49
CA ILE A 154 -2.69 3.54 25.88
C ILE A 154 -2.65 4.74 26.81
N ALA A 155 -1.70 5.67 26.62
CA ALA A 155 -1.71 6.94 27.34
C ALA A 155 -2.99 7.73 27.08
N TYR A 156 -3.39 7.87 25.81
CA TYR A 156 -4.63 8.53 25.42
C TYR A 156 -5.87 7.90 26.06
N TYR A 157 -5.97 6.57 26.04
CA TYR A 157 -7.07 5.84 26.65
C TYR A 157 -7.16 6.07 28.16
N LYS A 158 -6.01 6.16 28.84
CA LYS A 158 -5.95 6.51 30.27
C LYS A 158 -6.37 7.96 30.50
N ASP A 159 -5.81 8.89 29.74
CA ASP A 159 -5.96 10.33 29.93
C ASP A 159 -7.40 10.81 29.65
N ILE A 160 -8.08 10.17 28.70
CA ILE A 160 -9.48 10.49 28.37
C ILE A 160 -10.47 9.94 29.42
N GLY A 161 -10.02 9.02 30.28
CA GLY A 161 -10.83 8.44 31.36
C GLY A 161 -11.91 7.46 30.89
N GLN A 162 -11.75 6.85 29.71
CA GLN A 162 -12.69 5.85 29.17
C GLN A 162 -12.19 4.42 29.40
N ASN A 163 -13.13 3.52 29.70
CA ASN A 163 -12.87 2.13 30.07
C ASN A 163 -12.88 1.23 28.83
N TYR A 164 -11.95 1.44 27.91
CA TYR A 164 -11.90 0.70 26.65
C TYR A 164 -11.45 -0.76 26.84
N GLN A 165 -12.05 -1.63 26.02
CA GLN A 165 -11.73 -3.05 25.91
C GLN A 165 -10.88 -3.25 24.65
N LEU A 166 -9.57 -3.43 24.78
CA LEU A 166 -8.69 -3.56 23.62
C LEU A 166 -8.59 -5.02 23.16
N LEU A 167 -9.07 -5.32 21.95
CA LEU A 167 -8.92 -6.62 21.31
C LEU A 167 -7.58 -6.75 20.58
N LEU A 168 -6.83 -7.79 20.95
CA LEU A 168 -5.59 -8.23 20.33
C LEU A 168 -5.75 -9.66 19.81
N PHE A 169 -5.20 -9.91 18.62
CA PHE A 169 -4.99 -11.25 18.08
C PHE A 169 -3.49 -11.58 18.14
N PRO A 170 -3.01 -12.28 19.18
CA PRO A 170 -1.58 -12.57 19.33
C PRO A 170 -0.96 -13.35 18.17
N GLU A 171 -1.74 -14.10 17.39
CA GLU A 171 -1.28 -14.75 16.14
C GLU A 171 -0.76 -13.74 15.10
N GLY A 172 -1.25 -12.49 15.14
CA GLY A 172 -0.85 -11.38 14.27
C GLY A 172 -1.35 -11.48 12.83
N THR A 173 -2.02 -12.58 12.47
CA THR A 173 -2.67 -12.83 11.19
C THR A 173 -3.68 -13.96 11.34
N ASP A 174 -4.63 -14.05 10.42
CA ASP A 174 -5.59 -15.15 10.33
C ASP A 174 -4.92 -16.44 9.83
N ARG A 175 -5.55 -17.57 10.17
CA ARG A 175 -5.08 -18.93 9.87
C ARG A 175 -5.33 -19.38 8.40
N GLY A 176 -4.81 -18.61 7.44
CA GLY A 176 -4.72 -19.01 6.04
C GLY A 176 -3.59 -20.03 5.76
N THR A 177 -3.61 -20.67 4.58
CA THR A 177 -2.62 -21.68 4.17
C THR A 177 -1.17 -21.22 4.37
N ARG A 178 -0.83 -20.06 3.80
CA ARG A 178 0.49 -19.44 3.94
C ARG A 178 0.89 -19.18 5.39
N SER A 179 -0.05 -18.73 6.23
CA SER A 179 0.23 -18.41 7.64
C SER A 179 0.55 -19.67 8.44
N VAL A 180 -0.14 -20.78 8.13
CA VAL A 180 0.13 -22.11 8.70
C VAL A 180 1.53 -22.57 8.33
N ASP A 181 1.93 -22.46 7.07
CA ASP A 181 3.27 -22.85 6.62
C ASP A 181 4.37 -22.07 7.35
N ILE A 182 4.20 -20.75 7.46
CA ILE A 182 5.13 -19.89 8.21
C ILE A 182 5.19 -20.29 9.68
N SER A 183 4.04 -20.58 10.31
CA SER A 183 3.97 -21.01 11.70
C SER A 183 4.61 -22.40 11.91
N ARG A 184 4.49 -23.32 10.94
CA ARG A 184 5.13 -24.64 10.97
C ARG A 184 6.65 -24.51 10.86
N SER A 185 7.15 -23.75 9.88
CA SER A 185 8.60 -23.52 9.77
C SER A 185 9.17 -22.83 11.01
N PHE A 186 8.41 -21.93 11.64
CA PHE A 186 8.79 -21.35 12.93
C PHE A 186 8.84 -22.42 14.03
N ALA A 187 7.85 -23.31 14.10
CA ALA A 187 7.83 -24.39 15.09
C ALA A 187 9.00 -25.37 14.90
N GLU A 188 9.27 -25.82 13.68
CA GLU A 188 10.42 -26.67 13.33
C GLU A 188 11.74 -26.04 13.77
N LYS A 189 11.95 -24.77 13.40
CA LYS A 189 13.20 -24.08 13.69
C LYS A 189 13.46 -23.90 15.19
N ASN A 190 12.40 -23.81 16.00
CA ASN A 190 12.50 -23.56 17.44
C ASN A 190 12.18 -24.80 18.28
N ASN A 191 12.07 -25.99 17.67
CA ASN A 191 11.70 -27.23 18.35
C ASN A 191 10.40 -27.11 19.17
N LEU A 192 9.39 -26.43 18.62
CA LEU A 192 8.07 -26.26 19.22
C LEU A 192 7.06 -27.27 18.62
N PRO A 193 6.00 -27.64 19.36
CA PRO A 193 4.95 -28.50 18.82
C PRO A 193 4.22 -27.84 17.65
N PHE A 194 3.70 -28.67 16.74
CA PHE A 194 2.80 -28.22 15.70
C PHE A 194 1.38 -28.03 16.24
N TYR A 195 0.75 -26.93 15.86
CA TYR A 195 -0.66 -26.68 16.14
C TYR A 195 -1.50 -26.98 14.91
N ASP A 196 -2.58 -27.73 15.12
CA ASP A 196 -3.54 -28.08 14.08
C ASP A 196 -4.58 -26.97 13.93
N TYR A 197 -4.95 -26.28 15.01
CA TYR A 197 -6.04 -25.31 15.01
C TYR A 197 -5.61 -23.86 15.25
N LEU A 198 -4.38 -23.62 15.69
CA LEU A 198 -3.85 -22.28 15.96
C LEU A 198 -2.57 -21.99 15.17
N LEU A 199 -2.21 -20.71 15.09
CA LEU A 199 -0.84 -20.29 14.81
C LEU A 199 -0.10 -20.03 16.13
N HIS A 200 1.22 -20.14 16.14
CA HIS A 200 2.02 -19.75 17.30
C HIS A 200 1.89 -18.24 17.56
N PRO A 201 1.67 -17.80 18.82
CA PRO A 201 1.46 -16.39 19.13
C PRO A 201 2.77 -15.61 19.00
N ARG A 202 2.64 -14.34 18.59
CA ARG A 202 3.73 -13.35 18.59
C ARG A 202 3.77 -12.65 19.94
N THR A 203 4.82 -12.91 20.71
CA THR A 203 4.92 -12.46 22.09
C THR A 203 5.31 -10.99 22.22
N THR A 204 6.18 -10.46 21.35
CA THR A 204 6.75 -9.10 21.47
C THR A 204 5.70 -7.98 21.59
N GLY A 205 4.66 -8.01 20.76
CA GLY A 205 3.60 -7.00 20.81
C GLY A 205 2.73 -7.11 22.05
N PHE A 206 2.43 -8.35 22.48
CA PHE A 206 1.64 -8.63 23.67
C PHE A 206 2.38 -8.18 24.95
N THR A 207 3.64 -8.60 25.13
CA THR A 207 4.41 -8.32 26.35
C THR A 207 4.59 -6.81 26.52
N PHE A 208 4.90 -6.10 25.44
CA PHE A 208 5.04 -4.65 25.47
C PHE A 208 3.75 -3.91 25.75
N LEU A 209 2.65 -4.32 25.12
CA LEU A 209 1.32 -3.75 25.37
C LEU A 209 0.93 -3.94 26.85
N LEU A 210 1.09 -5.15 27.38
CA LEU A 210 0.79 -5.48 28.77
C LEU A 210 1.65 -4.67 29.74
N LYS A 211 2.96 -4.60 29.49
CA LYS A 211 3.91 -3.80 30.28
C LYS A 211 3.49 -2.33 30.32
N HIS A 212 3.11 -1.75 29.19
CA HIS A 212 2.71 -0.35 29.14
C HIS A 212 1.34 -0.10 29.79
N MET A 213 0.39 -1.03 29.64
CA MET A 213 -0.89 -1.00 30.35
C MET A 213 -0.69 -1.02 31.87
N ARG A 214 0.25 -1.84 32.38
CA ARG A 214 0.64 -1.86 33.81
C ARG A 214 1.24 -0.53 34.24
N GLN A 215 2.23 -0.03 33.50
CA GLN A 215 2.90 1.25 33.79
C GLN A 215 1.93 2.42 33.86
N LYS A 216 0.90 2.43 33.01
CA LYS A 216 -0.14 3.47 33.00
C LYS A 216 -1.31 3.20 33.96
N ASN A 217 -1.27 2.08 34.68
CA ASN A 217 -2.38 1.59 35.50
C ASN A 217 -3.71 1.68 34.74
N TYR A 218 -3.69 1.17 33.50
CA TYR A 218 -4.82 1.25 32.57
C TYR A 218 -5.75 0.06 32.74
N ALA A 219 -5.26 -1.17 32.60
CA ALA A 219 -6.08 -2.38 32.65
C ALA A 219 -5.78 -3.22 33.90
N MET A 220 -6.81 -3.89 34.43
CA MET A 220 -6.70 -4.80 35.58
C MET A 220 -6.86 -6.28 35.20
N ASN A 221 -7.52 -6.55 34.08
CA ASN A 221 -7.91 -7.90 33.66
C ASN A 221 -7.52 -8.17 32.20
N ILE A 222 -7.28 -9.46 31.90
CA ILE A 222 -7.19 -10.00 30.56
C ILE A 222 -8.38 -10.95 30.36
N TYR A 223 -9.12 -10.80 29.26
CA TYR A 223 -10.12 -11.77 28.84
C TYR A 223 -9.54 -12.64 27.73
N ASP A 224 -9.29 -13.91 28.03
CA ASP A 224 -8.90 -14.91 27.07
C ASP A 224 -10.14 -15.50 26.38
N VAL A 225 -10.28 -15.24 25.08
CA VAL A 225 -11.42 -15.66 24.29
C VAL A 225 -11.00 -16.76 23.34
N THR A 226 -11.72 -17.88 23.38
CA THR A 226 -11.58 -18.97 22.42
C THR A 226 -12.77 -18.98 21.47
N VAL A 227 -12.53 -18.80 20.18
CA VAL A 227 -13.55 -18.92 19.13
C VAL A 227 -13.42 -20.25 18.38
N GLY A 228 -14.56 -20.92 18.16
CA GLY A 228 -14.69 -22.18 17.46
C GLY A 228 -15.86 -22.20 16.48
N TYR A 229 -15.64 -22.83 15.34
CA TYR A 229 -16.63 -22.96 14.25
C TYR A 229 -16.99 -24.44 14.10
N PRO A 230 -18.22 -24.86 14.41
CA PRO A 230 -18.61 -26.25 14.40
C PRO A 230 -18.87 -26.78 13.00
N ASP A 231 -19.17 -25.92 12.03
CA ASP A 231 -19.50 -26.26 10.64
C ASP A 231 -18.54 -25.57 9.64
N GLU A 232 -18.99 -24.54 8.94
CA GLU A 232 -18.29 -23.88 7.84
C GLU A 232 -17.35 -22.79 8.36
N ILE A 233 -16.20 -22.61 7.71
CA ILE A 233 -15.28 -21.49 7.99
C ILE A 233 -15.14 -20.66 6.73
N VAL A 234 -15.73 -19.47 6.74
CA VAL A 234 -15.50 -18.45 5.71
C VAL A 234 -14.15 -17.78 5.96
N ALA A 235 -13.26 -17.72 4.96
CA ALA A 235 -11.89 -17.26 5.21
C ALA A 235 -11.75 -15.73 5.25
N ASN A 236 -12.50 -15.00 4.41
CA ASN A 236 -12.41 -13.55 4.31
C ASN A 236 -13.67 -12.89 3.75
N GLU A 237 -13.67 -11.54 3.73
CA GLU A 237 -14.79 -10.71 3.28
C GLU A 237 -15.14 -10.95 1.79
N VAL A 238 -14.15 -11.21 0.93
CA VAL A 238 -14.38 -11.48 -0.50
C VAL A 238 -15.08 -12.82 -0.69
N ASP A 239 -14.69 -13.84 0.08
CA ASP A 239 -15.34 -15.14 0.05
C ASP A 239 -16.79 -15.05 0.53
N LEU A 240 -17.04 -14.29 1.60
CA LEU A 240 -18.40 -14.00 2.08
C LEU A 240 -19.26 -13.33 0.99
N ILE A 241 -18.71 -12.32 0.31
CA ILE A 241 -19.43 -11.57 -0.73
C ILE A 241 -19.71 -12.44 -1.96
N SER A 242 -18.70 -13.20 -2.40
CA SER A 242 -18.75 -13.96 -3.66
C SER A 242 -19.53 -15.27 -3.55
N THR A 243 -19.60 -15.86 -2.35
CA THR A 243 -20.29 -17.14 -2.12
C THR A 243 -21.58 -16.98 -1.31
N GLY A 244 -21.62 -16.02 -0.39
CA GLY A 244 -22.69 -15.87 0.59
C GLY A 244 -22.78 -16.97 1.63
N VAL A 245 -21.75 -17.83 1.72
CA VAL A 245 -21.69 -18.93 2.69
C VAL A 245 -21.12 -18.40 4.01
N THR A 246 -21.78 -18.75 5.11
CA THR A 246 -21.43 -18.36 6.48
C THR A 246 -21.52 -19.57 7.41
N PRO A 247 -20.81 -19.54 8.56
CA PRO A 247 -21.06 -20.50 9.63
C PRO A 247 -22.51 -20.39 10.11
N ARG A 248 -23.19 -21.51 10.37
CA ARG A 248 -24.54 -21.46 10.98
C ARG A 248 -24.44 -21.27 12.49
N ASN A 249 -23.35 -21.70 13.09
CA ASN A 249 -23.11 -21.56 14.52
C ASN A 249 -21.70 -21.02 14.75
N VAL A 250 -21.54 -20.14 15.73
CA VAL A 250 -20.22 -19.66 16.18
C VAL A 250 -20.19 -19.77 17.69
N HIS A 251 -19.14 -20.40 18.22
CA HIS A 251 -18.98 -20.64 19.66
C HIS A 251 -17.87 -19.75 20.20
N PHE A 252 -18.11 -19.12 21.34
CA PHE A 252 -17.15 -18.37 22.11
C PHE A 252 -17.12 -18.89 23.54
N ASP A 253 -15.91 -19.12 24.07
CA ASP A 253 -15.70 -19.35 25.50
C ASP A 253 -14.72 -18.30 26.04
N ILE A 254 -15.07 -17.69 27.17
CA ILE A 254 -14.38 -16.52 27.72
C ILE A 254 -13.84 -16.86 29.10
N ARG A 255 -12.55 -16.61 29.34
CA ARG A 255 -11.92 -16.76 30.66
C ARG A 255 -11.34 -15.44 31.12
N LYS A 256 -11.72 -14.98 32.31
CA LYS A 256 -11.13 -13.82 32.98
C LYS A 256 -9.84 -14.22 33.70
N VAL A 257 -8.79 -13.44 33.51
CA VAL A 257 -7.49 -13.60 34.18
C VAL A 257 -7.08 -12.25 34.75
N ALA A 258 -6.72 -12.19 36.03
CA ALA A 258 -6.21 -10.95 36.59
C ALA A 258 -4.81 -10.65 36.01
N ILE A 259 -4.51 -9.39 35.70
CA ILE A 259 -3.18 -9.02 35.16
C ILE A 259 -2.05 -9.33 36.15
N SER A 260 -2.34 -9.40 37.44
CA SER A 260 -1.42 -9.83 38.50
C SER A 260 -1.04 -11.31 38.42
N GLU A 261 -1.82 -12.16 37.73
CA GLU A 261 -1.50 -13.58 37.52
C GLU A 261 -0.50 -13.80 36.37
N VAL A 262 -0.27 -12.79 35.54
CA VAL A 262 0.71 -12.85 34.44
C VAL A 262 2.06 -12.34 34.96
N PRO A 263 3.20 -13.02 34.69
CA PRO A 263 4.50 -12.54 35.15
C PRO A 263 4.82 -11.10 34.72
N GLU A 264 5.61 -10.39 35.53
CA GLU A 264 5.98 -8.98 35.26
C GLU A 264 7.08 -8.83 34.20
N ASP A 265 8.00 -9.78 34.14
CA ASP A 265 9.10 -9.76 33.19
C ASP A 265 8.66 -10.19 31.78
N ASP A 266 9.33 -9.64 30.77
CA ASP A 266 8.95 -9.81 29.37
C ASP A 266 9.05 -11.29 28.91
N ASP A 267 9.99 -12.07 29.46
CA ASP A 267 10.16 -13.49 29.13
C ASP A 267 9.10 -14.37 29.80
N GLY A 268 8.79 -14.13 31.07
CA GLY A 268 7.72 -14.78 31.82
C GLY A 268 6.35 -14.55 31.19
N ALA A 269 6.04 -13.30 30.81
CA ALA A 269 4.79 -12.98 30.12
C ALA A 269 4.72 -13.64 28.73
N ALA A 270 5.84 -13.72 28.00
CA ALA A 270 5.91 -14.44 26.72
C ALA A 270 5.64 -15.94 26.90
N LYS A 271 6.27 -16.58 27.89
CA LYS A 271 6.06 -17.99 28.22
C LYS A 271 4.63 -18.28 28.67
N TRP A 272 4.04 -17.39 29.46
CA TRP A 272 2.64 -17.47 29.86
C TRP A 272 1.71 -17.48 28.64
N LEU A 273 1.91 -16.57 27.69
CA LEU A 273 1.12 -16.51 26.46
C LEU A 273 1.30 -17.76 25.60
N SER A 274 2.54 -18.26 25.45
CA SER A 274 2.81 -19.49 24.72
C SER A 274 2.14 -20.71 25.36
N LYS A 275 2.16 -20.82 26.69
CA LYS A 275 1.45 -21.87 27.42
C LYS A 275 -0.07 -21.76 27.22
N LEU A 276 -0.62 -20.55 27.32
CA LEU A 276 -2.04 -20.31 27.09
C LEU A 276 -2.48 -20.75 25.68
N TRP A 277 -1.67 -20.48 24.66
CA TRP A 277 -1.94 -20.95 23.29
C TRP A 277 -1.86 -22.48 23.17
N SER A 278 -0.92 -23.12 23.85
CA SER A 278 -0.83 -24.59 23.91
C SER A 278 -2.07 -25.20 24.57
N ASP A 279 -2.54 -24.61 25.67
CA ASP A 279 -3.77 -25.06 26.35
C ASP A 279 -5.00 -24.87 25.44
N LYS A 280 -5.07 -23.73 24.73
CA LYS A 280 -6.13 -23.41 23.78
C LYS A 280 -6.16 -24.35 22.57
N GLU A 281 -5.00 -24.77 22.06
CA GLU A 281 -4.92 -25.81 21.02
C GLU A 281 -5.56 -27.11 21.51
N GLY A 282 -5.35 -27.49 22.78
CA GLY A 282 -6.00 -28.64 23.41
C GLY A 282 -7.52 -28.49 23.52
N ILE A 283 -8.00 -27.29 23.86
CA ILE A 283 -9.44 -26.97 23.90
C ILE A 283 -10.06 -27.12 22.51
N LEU A 284 -9.42 -26.55 21.49
CA LEU A 284 -9.91 -26.65 20.10
C LEU A 284 -9.85 -28.09 19.58
N ARG A 285 -8.81 -28.86 19.94
CA ARG A 285 -8.74 -30.29 19.59
C ARG A 285 -9.92 -31.08 20.16
N LYS A 286 -10.27 -30.85 21.44
CA LYS A 286 -11.46 -31.45 22.07
C LYS A 286 -12.78 -30.97 21.44
N PHE A 287 -12.84 -29.71 21.02
CA PHE A 287 -13.99 -29.16 20.33
C PHE A 287 -14.18 -29.83 18.96
N TYR A 288 -13.11 -29.92 18.16
CA TYR A 288 -13.15 -30.45 16.80
C TYR A 288 -13.18 -31.98 16.71
N SER A 289 -12.80 -32.71 17.77
CA SER A 289 -12.90 -34.17 17.82
C SER A 289 -14.35 -34.67 17.88
N LYS A 290 -15.31 -33.80 18.23
CA LYS A 290 -16.74 -34.13 18.25
C LYS A 290 -17.38 -33.91 16.87
N PRO A 291 -18.45 -34.66 16.53
CA PRO A 291 -19.26 -34.39 15.35
C PRO A 291 -19.81 -32.96 15.37
N PRO A 292 -19.97 -32.26 14.22
CA PRO A 292 -20.43 -30.87 14.14
C PRO A 292 -21.63 -30.50 15.02
N ALA A 293 -22.61 -31.40 15.15
CA ALA A 293 -23.82 -31.17 15.95
C ALA A 293 -23.56 -31.11 17.47
N ASP A 294 -22.50 -31.77 17.96
CA ASP A 294 -22.18 -31.92 19.39
C ASP A 294 -21.01 -31.01 19.81
N ARG A 295 -20.50 -30.19 18.89
CA ARG A 295 -19.39 -29.27 19.16
C ARG A 295 -19.88 -28.13 20.03
N ALA A 296 -19.40 -28.10 21.28
CA ALA A 296 -19.63 -27.04 22.23
C ALA A 296 -18.42 -26.94 23.17
N PHE A 297 -18.11 -25.73 23.62
CA PHE A 297 -17.10 -25.52 24.64
C PHE A 297 -17.61 -25.95 26.02
N THR A 298 -16.68 -26.39 26.86
CA THR A 298 -16.94 -26.50 28.29
C THR A 298 -16.76 -25.11 28.89
N PRO A 299 -17.77 -24.53 29.57
CA PRO A 299 -17.68 -23.17 30.06
C PRO A 299 -16.47 -22.95 30.98
N SER A 300 -15.66 -21.95 30.69
CA SER A 300 -14.57 -21.51 31.58
C SER A 300 -15.09 -20.68 32.77
N GLY A 301 -14.23 -20.47 33.77
CA GLY A 301 -14.49 -19.53 34.87
C GLY A 301 -15.76 -19.82 35.66
N ILE A 302 -16.60 -18.82 35.88
CA ILE A 302 -17.88 -18.96 36.59
C ILE A 302 -18.91 -19.84 35.84
N GLY A 303 -18.61 -20.18 34.57
CA GLY A 303 -19.40 -21.11 33.78
C GLY A 303 -20.75 -20.57 33.31
N ALA A 304 -20.87 -19.24 33.14
CA ALA A 304 -22.10 -18.65 32.63
C ALA A 304 -22.38 -19.10 31.18
N LYS A 305 -23.66 -19.14 30.82
CA LYS A 305 -24.13 -19.49 29.47
C LYS A 305 -25.20 -18.48 29.06
N TRP A 306 -24.95 -17.77 27.96
CA TRP A 306 -25.92 -16.80 27.44
C TRP A 306 -26.92 -17.49 26.49
N PRO A 307 -28.16 -16.98 26.39
CA PRO A 307 -29.13 -17.50 25.43
C PRO A 307 -28.64 -17.41 23.98
N VAL A 308 -28.85 -18.49 23.22
CA VAL A 308 -28.49 -18.58 21.80
C VAL A 308 -29.30 -17.59 20.97
N GLU A 309 -30.58 -17.41 21.29
CA GLU A 309 -31.43 -16.38 20.67
C GLU A 309 -31.17 -15.03 21.33
N THR A 310 -30.94 -13.99 20.52
CA THR A 310 -30.71 -12.64 21.04
C THR A 310 -32.02 -12.00 21.48
N THR A 311 -32.14 -11.69 22.77
CA THR A 311 -33.30 -11.05 23.38
C THR A 311 -33.23 -9.52 23.29
N GLY A 312 -34.39 -8.86 23.30
CA GLY A 312 -34.49 -7.40 23.32
C GLY A 312 -34.68 -6.76 21.94
N TRP A 313 -35.18 -5.52 21.93
CA TRP A 313 -35.58 -4.80 20.71
C TRP A 313 -34.45 -3.97 20.09
N GLY A 314 -33.30 -3.81 20.78
CA GLY A 314 -32.22 -2.91 20.37
C GLY A 314 -31.63 -3.20 18.99
N ARG A 315 -31.44 -4.48 18.63
CA ARG A 315 -30.95 -4.88 17.29
C ARG A 315 -31.93 -4.53 16.17
N TYR A 316 -33.23 -4.63 16.42
CA TYR A 316 -34.27 -4.25 15.46
C TYR A 316 -34.32 -2.73 15.31
N ALA A 317 -34.15 -2.00 16.41
CA ALA A 317 -34.04 -0.55 16.40
C ALA A 317 -32.82 -0.06 15.61
N ALA A 318 -31.66 -0.64 15.87
CA ALA A 318 -30.43 -0.33 15.13
C ALA A 318 -30.62 -0.64 13.64
N PHE A 319 -31.15 -1.82 13.31
CA PHE A 319 -31.45 -2.18 11.93
C PHE A 319 -32.37 -1.17 11.24
N ALA A 320 -33.51 -0.87 11.84
CA ALA A 320 -34.46 0.09 11.30
C ALA A 320 -33.83 1.49 11.16
N PHE A 321 -33.15 1.97 12.19
CA PHE A 321 -32.50 3.28 12.19
C PHE A 321 -31.48 3.40 11.06
N TRP A 322 -30.55 2.45 10.93
CA TRP A 322 -29.48 2.52 9.93
C TRP A 322 -30.00 2.37 8.51
N ILE A 323 -31.02 1.54 8.28
CA ILE A 323 -31.67 1.43 6.96
C ILE A 323 -32.41 2.71 6.60
N LEU A 324 -33.25 3.24 7.50
CA LEU A 324 -34.05 4.44 7.24
C LEU A 324 -33.18 5.67 7.03
N THR A 325 -32.18 5.88 7.89
CA THR A 325 -31.28 7.04 7.79
C THR A 325 -30.39 6.98 6.55
N THR A 326 -29.85 5.81 6.22
CA THR A 326 -29.06 5.60 4.99
C THR A 326 -29.89 5.88 3.74
N THR A 327 -31.13 5.37 3.72
CA THR A 327 -32.07 5.61 2.61
C THR A 327 -32.40 7.10 2.48
N MET A 328 -32.71 7.76 3.59
CA MET A 328 -32.97 9.20 3.63
C MET A 328 -31.78 10.01 3.10
N TRP A 329 -30.56 9.75 3.57
CA TRP A 329 -29.37 10.47 3.12
C TRP A 329 -29.03 10.18 1.66
N ALA A 330 -29.21 8.96 1.17
CA ALA A 330 -29.04 8.64 -0.24
C ALA A 330 -30.02 9.42 -1.12
N VAL A 331 -31.29 9.50 -0.72
CA VAL A 331 -32.31 10.32 -1.39
C VAL A 331 -31.95 11.80 -1.35
N PHE A 332 -31.48 12.31 -0.20
CA PHE A 332 -31.10 13.71 -0.06
C PHE A 332 -29.86 14.07 -0.88
N ILE A 333 -28.86 13.19 -0.94
CA ILE A 333 -27.71 13.35 -1.84
C ILE A 333 -28.20 13.41 -3.28
N TYR A 334 -29.15 12.58 -3.69
CA TYR A 334 -29.68 12.60 -5.05
C TYR A 334 -30.42 13.91 -5.37
N GLN A 335 -31.31 14.34 -4.47
CA GLN A 335 -32.24 15.47 -4.68
C GLN A 335 -31.59 16.85 -4.47
N PHE A 336 -30.78 17.05 -3.44
CA PHE A 336 -30.36 18.38 -3.00
C PHE A 336 -28.89 18.67 -3.33
N PHE A 337 -28.65 19.74 -4.10
CA PHE A 337 -27.28 20.14 -4.48
C PHE A 337 -26.40 20.48 -3.27
N ALA A 338 -26.94 21.18 -2.27
CA ALA A 338 -26.19 21.53 -1.05
C ALA A 338 -25.69 20.28 -0.31
N VAL A 339 -26.47 19.21 -0.28
CA VAL A 339 -26.09 17.93 0.34
C VAL A 339 -24.98 17.24 -0.45
N LYS A 340 -24.99 17.32 -1.79
CA LYS A 340 -23.88 16.84 -2.64
C LYS A 340 -22.57 17.58 -2.32
N VAL A 341 -22.64 18.91 -2.26
CA VAL A 341 -21.48 19.76 -1.94
C VAL A 341 -20.96 19.43 -0.54
N TYR A 342 -21.84 19.34 0.46
CA TYR A 342 -21.47 18.94 1.82
C TYR A 342 -20.79 17.56 1.87
N THR A 343 -21.34 16.58 1.13
CA THR A 343 -20.77 15.22 1.05
C THR A 343 -19.35 15.26 0.49
N ILE A 344 -19.14 15.98 -0.62
CA ILE A 344 -17.81 16.15 -1.24
C ILE A 344 -16.85 16.86 -0.28
N ALA A 345 -17.31 17.91 0.41
CA ALA A 345 -16.52 18.64 1.40
C ALA A 345 -16.10 17.74 2.58
N CYS A 346 -17.00 16.89 3.08
CA CYS A 346 -16.68 15.93 4.14
C CYS A 346 -15.68 14.86 3.69
N ILE A 347 -15.82 14.35 2.47
CA ILE A 347 -14.84 13.42 1.89
C ILE A 347 -13.47 14.10 1.79
N ALA A 348 -13.43 15.33 1.27
CA ALA A 348 -12.20 16.12 1.20
C ALA A 348 -11.60 16.39 2.59
N LEU A 349 -12.44 16.63 3.61
CA LEU A 349 -12.03 16.79 5.00
C LEU A 349 -11.37 15.53 5.55
N TYR A 350 -12.00 14.35 5.42
CA TYR A 350 -11.41 13.08 5.86
C TYR A 350 -10.08 12.81 5.15
N ILE A 351 -10.03 12.99 3.83
CA ILE A 351 -8.78 12.85 3.05
C ILE A 351 -7.73 13.84 3.54
N GLY A 352 -8.11 15.09 3.81
CA GLY A 352 -7.24 16.13 4.34
C GLY A 352 -6.68 15.78 5.73
N ILE A 353 -7.53 15.30 6.64
CA ILE A 353 -7.13 14.85 7.99
C ILE A 353 -6.17 13.67 7.89
N HIS A 354 -6.50 12.64 7.10
CA HIS A 354 -5.62 11.49 6.88
C HIS A 354 -4.25 11.90 6.32
N ARG A 355 -4.22 12.84 5.39
CA ARG A 355 -2.97 13.36 4.81
C ARG A 355 -2.17 14.18 5.81
N ARG A 356 -2.83 15.00 6.62
CA ARG A 356 -2.16 15.94 7.53
C ARG A 356 -1.71 15.31 8.85
N TYR A 357 -2.47 14.36 9.36
CA TYR A 357 -2.29 13.80 10.71
C TYR A 357 -2.08 12.28 10.69
N GLY A 358 -2.08 11.66 9.50
CA GLY A 358 -1.96 10.21 9.36
C GLY A 358 -3.26 9.46 9.67
N GLY A 359 -4.31 10.12 10.17
CA GLY A 359 -5.50 9.46 10.67
C GLY A 359 -6.41 10.41 11.44
N VAL A 360 -7.61 9.95 11.79
CA VAL A 360 -8.59 10.71 12.60
C VAL A 360 -8.50 10.33 14.09
N GLU A 361 -7.78 9.26 14.41
CA GLU A 361 -7.65 8.68 15.75
C GLU A 361 -7.02 9.61 16.79
N LEU A 362 -6.13 10.53 16.37
CA LEU A 362 -5.40 11.46 17.24
C LEU A 362 -5.21 12.83 16.53
N PRO A 363 -6.16 13.78 16.66
CA PRO A 363 -6.03 15.11 16.06
C PRO A 363 -5.05 16.05 16.80
N VAL A 364 -4.28 15.56 17.76
CA VAL A 364 -3.25 16.34 18.48
C VAL A 364 -1.88 16.14 17.81
N LYS A 365 -1.32 17.27 17.33
CA LYS A 365 -0.06 17.45 16.58
C LYS A 365 0.91 16.25 16.62
N MET A 366 1.02 15.58 15.48
CA MET A 366 2.26 14.92 15.07
C MET A 366 2.77 15.56 13.79
N GLY A 367 3.81 16.38 13.93
CA GLY A 367 4.79 16.56 12.86
C GLY A 367 6.04 15.83 13.32
N GLU A 368 6.59 14.95 12.50
CA GLU A 368 8.03 14.69 12.56
C GLU A 368 8.75 16.02 12.27
N PRO A 369 9.98 16.23 12.78
CA PRO A 369 10.79 17.35 12.36
C PRO A 369 10.98 17.23 10.85
N ASP A 370 10.39 18.17 10.09
CA ASP A 370 10.79 18.42 8.70
C ASP A 370 12.11 19.17 8.83
N ASP A 371 13.20 18.66 8.26
CA ASP A 371 14.56 19.25 8.32
C ASP A 371 14.68 20.53 7.47
N GLY A 372 13.64 21.36 7.44
CA GLY A 372 13.63 22.61 6.72
C GLY A 372 12.55 23.57 7.19
N PRO A 373 12.65 24.85 6.77
CA PRO A 373 11.63 25.84 7.08
C PRO A 373 10.26 25.36 6.56
N PRO A 374 9.18 25.62 7.31
CA PRO A 374 7.84 25.19 6.94
C PRO A 374 7.45 25.74 5.56
N PRO A 375 6.78 24.94 4.71
CA PRO A 375 6.45 25.35 3.36
C PRO A 375 5.51 26.55 3.35
N THR A 376 5.82 27.53 2.50
CA THR A 376 5.00 28.73 2.31
C THR A 376 3.71 28.38 1.59
N VAL A 377 2.71 29.27 1.61
CA VAL A 377 1.47 29.10 0.83
C VAL A 377 1.79 28.96 -0.66
N LEU A 378 2.75 29.75 -1.16
CA LEU A 378 3.18 29.70 -2.55
C LEU A 378 3.78 28.34 -2.92
N ASP A 379 4.59 27.74 -2.03
CA ASP A 379 5.15 26.41 -2.26
C ASP A 379 4.02 25.38 -2.41
N ARG A 380 3.04 25.38 -1.50
CA ARG A 380 1.90 24.46 -1.57
C ARG A 380 1.09 24.64 -2.85
N VAL A 381 0.90 25.88 -3.30
CA VAL A 381 0.23 26.18 -4.58
C VAL A 381 1.04 25.63 -5.76
N ARG A 382 2.37 25.82 -5.79
CA ARG A 382 3.25 25.23 -6.81
C ARG A 382 3.18 23.72 -6.82
N GLY A 383 3.24 23.08 -5.65
CA GLY A 383 3.12 21.63 -5.46
C GLY A 383 1.81 21.05 -5.98
N LEU A 384 0.69 21.68 -5.60
CA LEU A 384 -0.63 21.29 -6.07
C LEU A 384 -0.75 21.49 -7.59
N THR A 385 -0.30 22.63 -8.11
CA THR A 385 -0.34 22.95 -9.55
C THR A 385 0.45 21.93 -10.36
N PHE A 386 1.70 21.65 -9.94
CA PHE A 386 2.55 20.61 -10.53
C PHE A 386 1.81 19.28 -10.63
N THR A 387 1.23 18.83 -9.52
CA THR A 387 0.59 17.51 -9.44
C THR A 387 -0.69 17.44 -10.27
N VAL A 388 -1.53 18.47 -10.22
CA VAL A 388 -2.78 18.53 -11.00
C VAL A 388 -2.49 18.57 -12.49
N VAL A 389 -1.56 19.42 -12.93
CA VAL A 389 -1.21 19.51 -14.36
C VAL A 389 -0.62 18.19 -14.87
N LEU A 390 0.29 17.58 -14.12
CA LEU A 390 0.88 16.29 -14.51
C LEU A 390 -0.17 15.18 -14.56
N PHE A 391 -1.05 15.09 -13.55
CA PHE A 391 -2.12 14.08 -13.53
C PHE A 391 -3.12 14.29 -14.66
N MET A 392 -3.67 15.50 -14.81
CA MET A 392 -4.70 15.79 -15.81
C MET A 392 -4.17 15.65 -17.24
N SER A 393 -2.94 16.12 -17.51
CA SER A 393 -2.33 15.96 -18.84
C SER A 393 -2.10 14.49 -19.17
N SER A 394 -1.63 13.67 -18.23
CA SER A 394 -1.47 12.22 -18.46
C SER A 394 -2.82 11.54 -18.69
N LEU A 395 -3.83 11.83 -17.88
CA LEU A 395 -5.16 11.22 -17.97
C LEU A 395 -5.82 11.55 -19.30
N LEU A 396 -5.92 12.83 -19.64
CA LEU A 396 -6.57 13.26 -20.88
C LEU A 396 -5.74 12.88 -22.11
N GLY A 397 -4.40 12.91 -22.02
CA GLY A 397 -3.53 12.41 -23.09
C GLY A 397 -3.75 10.93 -23.37
N THR A 398 -3.83 10.09 -22.34
CA THR A 398 -4.09 8.65 -22.55
C THR A 398 -5.45 8.35 -23.17
N ILE A 399 -6.45 9.19 -22.88
CA ILE A 399 -7.82 9.00 -23.37
C ILE A 399 -7.96 9.57 -24.79
N TYR A 400 -7.60 10.84 -25.00
CA TYR A 400 -7.90 11.54 -26.25
C TYR A 400 -6.77 11.51 -27.28
N ILE A 401 -5.57 11.07 -26.89
CA ILE A 401 -4.43 10.95 -27.82
C ILE A 401 -4.04 9.49 -28.03
N LEU A 402 -3.87 8.70 -26.95
CA LEU A 402 -3.39 7.30 -27.11
C LEU A 402 -4.47 6.33 -27.58
N ILE A 403 -5.69 6.36 -27.03
CA ILE A 403 -6.75 5.40 -27.44
C ILE A 403 -7.08 5.49 -28.94
N PRO A 404 -7.19 6.67 -29.58
CA PRO A 404 -7.36 6.76 -31.02
C PRO A 404 -6.29 6.04 -31.84
N LEU A 405 -5.10 5.84 -31.27
CA LEU A 405 -3.98 5.15 -31.92
C LEU A 405 -3.99 3.64 -31.73
N PHE A 406 -4.85 3.08 -30.86
CA PHE A 406 -4.89 1.64 -30.59
C PHE A 406 -5.14 0.76 -31.81
N PRO A 407 -5.91 1.17 -32.84
CA PRO A 407 -5.98 0.39 -34.08
C PRO A 407 -4.61 0.10 -34.70
N LEU A 408 -3.62 0.99 -34.53
CA LEU A 408 -2.26 0.75 -35.01
C LEU A 408 -1.57 -0.43 -34.31
N VAL A 409 -1.96 -0.79 -33.09
CA VAL A 409 -1.42 -1.97 -32.40
C VAL A 409 -1.67 -3.23 -33.22
N VAL A 410 -2.82 -3.32 -33.88
CA VAL A 410 -3.21 -4.47 -34.70
C VAL A 410 -2.75 -4.28 -36.15
N LEU A 411 -2.97 -3.09 -36.72
CA LEU A 411 -2.71 -2.82 -38.14
C LEU A 411 -1.21 -2.70 -38.45
N SER A 412 -0.42 -2.09 -37.56
CA SER A 412 1.01 -1.96 -37.74
C SER A 412 1.74 -1.77 -36.40
N PRO A 413 2.05 -2.88 -35.70
CA PRO A 413 2.78 -2.85 -34.43
C PRO A 413 4.08 -2.03 -34.47
N LYS A 414 4.78 -2.01 -35.61
CA LYS A 414 5.99 -1.21 -35.83
C LYS A 414 5.72 0.30 -35.78
N TRP A 415 4.69 0.76 -36.48
CA TRP A 415 4.31 2.17 -36.47
C TRP A 415 3.72 2.61 -35.14
N TRP A 416 2.94 1.74 -34.49
CA TRP A 416 2.49 1.95 -33.12
C TRP A 416 3.66 2.26 -32.19
N ARG A 417 4.72 1.44 -32.20
CA ARG A 417 5.92 1.69 -31.37
C ARG A 417 6.57 3.03 -31.68
N LYS A 418 6.87 3.30 -32.97
CA LYS A 418 7.50 4.56 -33.39
C LYS A 418 6.70 5.80 -32.98
N ILE A 419 5.38 5.78 -33.16
CA ILE A 419 4.52 6.94 -32.86
C ILE A 419 4.34 7.10 -31.36
N VAL A 420 4.04 6.02 -30.63
CA VAL A 420 3.76 6.09 -29.20
C VAL A 420 4.99 6.44 -28.39
N ASP A 421 6.15 5.87 -28.71
CA ASP A 421 7.41 6.20 -28.04
C ASP A 421 7.70 7.71 -28.20
N ARG A 422 7.49 8.28 -29.40
CA ARG A 422 7.71 9.71 -29.69
C ARG A 422 6.70 10.61 -28.99
N LEU A 423 5.43 10.26 -29.00
CA LEU A 423 4.37 11.04 -28.34
C LEU A 423 4.55 11.04 -26.83
N ILE A 424 4.85 9.89 -26.24
CA ILE A 424 5.08 9.78 -24.79
C ILE A 424 6.40 10.45 -24.44
N GLY A 425 7.47 10.28 -25.22
CA GLY A 425 8.72 11.02 -25.04
C GLY A 425 8.53 12.54 -25.06
N PHE A 426 7.69 13.05 -25.97
CA PHE A 426 7.32 14.46 -25.97
C PHE A 426 6.50 14.84 -24.74
N TRP A 427 5.59 13.99 -24.26
CA TRP A 427 4.90 14.24 -22.98
C TRP A 427 5.84 14.23 -21.78
N LEU A 428 6.87 13.38 -21.78
CA LEU A 428 7.87 13.27 -20.72
C LEU A 428 8.77 14.52 -20.60
N THR A 429 8.74 15.44 -21.58
CA THR A 429 9.37 16.78 -21.44
C THR A 429 8.57 17.73 -20.54
N LEU A 430 7.27 17.46 -20.30
CA LEU A 430 6.42 18.28 -19.42
C LEU A 430 6.91 18.27 -17.97
N PRO A 431 7.19 17.12 -17.31
CA PRO A 431 7.70 17.13 -15.95
C PRO A 431 8.99 17.95 -15.76
N PRO A 432 10.05 17.80 -16.59
CA PRO A 432 11.21 18.68 -16.55
C PRO A 432 10.86 20.16 -16.69
N SER A 433 9.95 20.49 -17.62
CA SER A 433 9.50 21.88 -17.83
C SER A 433 8.80 22.43 -16.58
N LEU A 434 7.90 21.65 -15.97
CA LEU A 434 7.21 22.04 -14.74
C LEU A 434 8.20 22.19 -13.58
N ILE A 435 9.18 21.30 -13.47
CA ILE A 435 10.20 21.37 -12.42
C ILE A 435 11.04 22.65 -12.54
N SER A 436 11.50 22.95 -13.76
CA SER A 436 12.27 24.16 -14.07
C SER A 436 11.43 25.42 -13.81
N PHE A 437 10.22 25.54 -14.37
CA PHE A 437 9.44 26.78 -14.29
C PHE A 437 8.67 26.99 -12.98
N LEU A 438 8.14 25.94 -12.35
CA LEU A 438 7.36 26.08 -11.10
C LEU A 438 8.25 26.16 -9.86
N PHE A 439 9.33 25.38 -9.82
CA PHE A 439 10.20 25.28 -8.64
C PHE A 439 11.57 25.95 -8.81
N GLY A 440 12.01 26.22 -10.04
CA GLY A 440 13.35 26.77 -10.29
C GLY A 440 14.46 25.79 -9.91
N ALA A 441 14.18 24.49 -9.94
CA ALA A 441 15.16 23.47 -9.60
C ALA A 441 16.22 23.36 -10.71
N LYS A 442 17.48 23.24 -10.31
CA LYS A 442 18.63 23.15 -11.21
C LYS A 442 19.26 21.77 -11.15
N PHE A 443 19.83 21.34 -12.27
CA PHE A 443 20.39 20.01 -12.42
C PHE A 443 21.85 20.11 -12.80
N ARG A 444 22.72 19.56 -11.95
CA ARG A 444 24.14 19.36 -12.25
C ARG A 444 24.32 17.92 -12.71
N VAL A 445 24.77 17.76 -13.94
CA VAL A 445 25.03 16.45 -14.54
C VAL A 445 26.51 16.39 -14.88
N THR A 446 27.17 15.31 -14.48
CA THR A 446 28.58 15.04 -14.76
C THR A 446 28.77 13.61 -15.27
N GLY A 447 29.91 13.36 -15.92
CA GLY A 447 30.36 12.03 -16.29
C GLY A 447 30.25 11.72 -17.78
N ASP A 448 29.91 10.49 -18.13
CA ASP A 448 29.80 9.99 -19.50
C ASP A 448 28.43 10.27 -20.14
N PRO A 449 28.35 10.53 -21.46
CA PRO A 449 27.08 10.72 -22.15
C PRO A 449 26.32 9.39 -22.31
N VAL A 450 25.01 9.43 -22.05
CA VAL A 450 24.10 8.32 -22.34
C VAL A 450 23.72 8.35 -23.82
N LEU A 451 23.94 7.24 -24.52
CA LEU A 451 23.72 7.14 -25.96
C LEU A 451 22.28 6.68 -26.25
N SER A 452 21.49 7.51 -26.92
CA SER A 452 20.08 7.23 -27.24
C SER A 452 19.90 6.20 -28.36
N ASN A 453 20.95 5.96 -29.16
CA ASN A 453 20.96 5.04 -30.29
C ASN A 453 21.48 3.63 -29.97
N GLU A 454 21.87 3.37 -28.73
CA GLU A 454 22.42 2.08 -28.28
C GLU A 454 21.56 1.52 -27.13
N PRO A 455 21.30 0.21 -27.09
CA PRO A 455 20.50 -0.39 -26.03
C PRO A 455 21.38 -0.55 -24.78
N ALA A 456 20.84 -0.16 -23.63
CA ALA A 456 21.63 -0.09 -22.41
C ALA A 456 20.81 -0.39 -21.16
N LEU A 457 21.51 -0.80 -20.10
CA LEU A 457 20.95 -0.94 -18.75
C LEU A 457 21.48 0.21 -17.89
N ILE A 458 20.60 1.05 -17.37
CA ILE A 458 20.92 2.11 -16.42
C ILE A 458 20.63 1.59 -15.01
N ILE A 459 21.64 1.63 -14.13
CA ILE A 459 21.49 1.30 -12.71
C ILE A 459 21.72 2.54 -11.87
N MET A 460 20.82 2.82 -10.92
CA MET A 460 20.86 4.04 -10.11
C MET A 460 20.57 3.73 -8.63
N ASN A 461 21.18 4.48 -7.70
CA ASN A 461 20.78 4.44 -6.29
C ASN A 461 19.39 5.06 -6.09
N HIS A 462 18.63 4.58 -5.11
CA HIS A 462 17.21 4.91 -4.94
C HIS A 462 16.91 5.59 -3.60
N ARG A 463 17.16 6.90 -3.53
CA ARG A 463 17.01 7.73 -2.34
C ARG A 463 15.55 8.12 -2.08
N THR A 464 14.79 8.44 -3.12
CA THR A 464 13.41 8.93 -3.02
C THR A 464 12.49 8.23 -4.03
N ARG A 465 11.17 8.27 -3.82
CA ARG A 465 10.22 7.76 -4.81
C ARG A 465 10.17 8.57 -6.10
N LEU A 466 10.88 9.70 -6.15
CA LEU A 466 10.87 10.67 -7.24
C LEU A 466 12.19 10.70 -8.03
N ASP A 467 13.16 9.84 -7.72
CA ASP A 467 14.48 9.89 -8.36
C ASP A 467 14.39 9.75 -9.89
N TRP A 468 13.49 8.90 -10.40
CA TRP A 468 13.24 8.75 -11.84
C TRP A 468 12.69 10.03 -12.49
N LEU A 469 11.85 10.78 -11.76
CA LEU A 469 11.26 12.04 -12.24
C LEU A 469 12.35 13.11 -12.36
N PHE A 470 13.26 13.18 -11.39
CA PHE A 470 14.41 14.07 -11.45
C PHE A 470 15.40 13.64 -12.52
N PHE A 471 15.58 12.34 -12.73
CA PHE A 471 16.49 11.81 -13.74
C PHE A 471 16.07 12.16 -15.17
N TRP A 472 14.77 12.32 -15.47
CA TRP A 472 14.33 12.85 -16.77
C TRP A 472 14.86 14.26 -17.07
N ASN A 473 15.15 15.09 -16.05
CA ASN A 473 15.80 16.38 -16.27
C ASN A 473 17.27 16.20 -16.69
N ALA A 474 17.96 15.22 -16.10
CA ALA A 474 19.33 14.88 -16.49
C ALA A 474 19.36 14.31 -17.91
N LEU A 475 18.45 13.39 -18.25
CA LEU A 475 18.35 12.83 -19.59
C LEU A 475 18.03 13.91 -20.64
N TYR A 476 17.09 14.81 -20.37
CA TYR A 476 16.78 15.93 -21.28
C TYR A 476 18.01 16.79 -21.58
N LYS A 477 18.83 17.03 -20.56
CA LYS A 477 20.05 17.84 -20.65
C LYS A 477 21.19 17.16 -21.40
N ILE A 478 21.25 15.83 -21.34
CA ILE A 478 22.23 15.04 -22.08
C ILE A 478 21.81 14.95 -23.55
N ASP A 479 20.58 14.47 -23.80
CA ASP A 479 19.96 14.34 -25.11
C ASP A 479 18.43 14.20 -24.92
N PRO A 480 17.61 15.17 -25.35
CA PRO A 480 16.14 15.09 -25.25
C PRO A 480 15.52 13.83 -25.87
N LEU A 481 16.20 13.17 -26.83
CA LEU A 481 15.74 11.92 -27.41
C LEU A 481 15.74 10.76 -26.41
N LEU A 482 16.54 10.82 -25.34
CA LEU A 482 16.55 9.82 -24.29
C LEU A 482 15.19 9.68 -23.60
N LEU A 483 14.37 10.74 -23.57
CA LEU A 483 12.99 10.65 -23.04
C LEU A 483 12.07 9.79 -23.92
N THR A 484 12.43 9.56 -25.18
CA THR A 484 11.69 8.66 -26.10
C THR A 484 12.07 7.19 -25.88
N THR A 485 13.33 6.94 -25.54
CA THR A 485 13.93 5.59 -25.50
C THR A 485 14.05 5.03 -24.08
N GLU A 486 13.95 5.86 -23.04
CA GLU A 486 14.02 5.42 -21.66
C GLU A 486 12.80 4.58 -21.25
N LYS A 487 13.06 3.48 -20.52
CA LYS A 487 12.04 2.58 -19.97
C LYS A 487 12.35 2.28 -18.51
N ILE A 488 11.40 2.57 -17.60
CA ILE A 488 11.60 2.36 -16.16
C ILE A 488 11.08 0.99 -15.72
N SER A 489 11.84 0.34 -14.82
CA SER A 489 11.32 -0.77 -14.01
C SER A 489 10.45 -0.26 -12.86
N LEU A 490 9.16 -0.61 -12.91
CA LEU A 490 8.12 -0.08 -12.02
C LEU A 490 7.43 -1.19 -11.22
N LYS A 491 6.83 -0.82 -10.09
CA LYS A 491 5.98 -1.74 -9.34
C LYS A 491 4.69 -2.04 -10.12
N ALA A 492 4.33 -3.32 -10.25
CA ALA A 492 3.22 -3.77 -11.09
C ALA A 492 1.86 -3.11 -10.81
N ILE A 493 1.60 -2.71 -9.56
CA ILE A 493 0.36 -2.01 -9.20
C ILE A 493 0.22 -0.64 -9.88
N LEU A 494 1.34 0.00 -10.24
CA LEU A 494 1.32 1.34 -10.84
C LEU A 494 0.67 1.35 -12.22
N ARG A 495 0.63 0.21 -12.93
CA ARG A 495 -0.06 0.07 -14.21
C ARG A 495 -1.58 0.32 -14.12
N LEU A 496 -2.15 0.20 -12.92
CA LEU A 496 -3.58 0.43 -12.68
C LEU A 496 -3.93 1.91 -12.51
N ILE A 497 -2.94 2.79 -12.36
CA ILE A 497 -3.17 4.22 -12.17
C ILE A 497 -3.67 4.83 -13.48
N PRO A 498 -4.88 5.42 -13.51
CA PRO A 498 -5.39 6.13 -14.69
C PRO A 498 -4.46 7.26 -15.14
N GLY A 499 -4.30 7.42 -16.45
CA GLY A 499 -3.33 8.36 -17.01
C GLY A 499 -1.92 7.80 -17.02
N ALA A 500 -1.07 8.22 -16.09
CA ALA A 500 0.35 7.88 -16.09
C ALA A 500 0.64 6.36 -16.15
N GLY A 501 -0.08 5.53 -15.38
CA GLY A 501 0.10 4.08 -15.39
C GLY A 501 -0.26 3.44 -16.72
N TRP A 502 -1.37 3.89 -17.33
CA TRP A 502 -1.80 3.45 -18.65
C TRP A 502 -0.84 3.91 -19.76
N ALA A 503 -0.34 5.15 -19.68
CA ALA A 503 0.64 5.69 -20.61
C ALA A 503 1.94 4.88 -20.55
N MET A 504 2.44 4.61 -19.34
CA MET A 504 3.65 3.80 -19.12
C MET A 504 3.49 2.38 -19.67
N GLY A 505 2.31 1.76 -19.50
CA GLY A 505 1.99 0.49 -20.15
C GLY A 505 1.97 0.61 -21.68
N ALA A 506 1.36 1.65 -22.23
CA ALA A 506 1.34 1.88 -23.67
C ALA A 506 2.76 2.13 -24.21
N ASN A 507 3.65 2.72 -23.41
CA ASN A 507 5.07 2.90 -23.71
C ASN A 507 5.91 1.64 -23.44
N SER A 508 5.29 0.50 -23.09
CA SER A 508 5.98 -0.75 -22.78
C SER A 508 7.01 -0.62 -21.65
N PHE A 509 6.68 0.08 -20.57
CA PHE A 509 7.51 0.08 -19.35
C PHE A 509 7.48 -1.28 -18.64
N LEU A 510 8.49 -1.56 -17.83
CA LEU A 510 8.70 -2.88 -17.22
C LEU A 510 8.03 -2.97 -15.84
N PHE A 511 6.84 -3.55 -15.77
CA PHE A 511 6.08 -3.71 -14.52
C PHE A 511 6.36 -5.03 -13.77
N LEU A 512 6.90 -4.94 -12.56
CA LEU A 512 7.33 -6.09 -11.73
C LEU A 512 6.48 -6.29 -10.47
N ASP A 513 6.06 -7.53 -10.19
CA ASP A 513 5.30 -7.91 -8.99
C ASP A 513 6.16 -8.02 -7.72
N ARG A 514 7.49 -8.03 -7.88
CA ARG A 514 8.50 -8.30 -6.84
C ARG A 514 8.39 -9.74 -6.31
N LEU A 515 8.07 -10.67 -7.21
CA LEU A 515 7.99 -12.11 -6.97
C LEU A 515 8.71 -12.81 -8.13
N TRP A 516 9.81 -13.49 -7.83
CA TRP A 516 10.71 -14.04 -8.84
C TRP A 516 9.98 -14.97 -9.82
N GLU A 517 9.15 -15.86 -9.29
CA GLU A 517 8.41 -16.87 -10.04
C GLU A 517 7.45 -16.27 -11.07
N LYS A 518 7.03 -15.01 -10.87
CA LYS A 518 6.18 -14.28 -11.83
C LYS A 518 6.98 -13.37 -12.74
N ASP A 519 8.04 -12.78 -12.24
CA ASP A 519 8.77 -11.71 -12.92
C ASP A 519 9.83 -12.24 -13.89
N GLU A 520 10.37 -13.44 -13.66
CA GLU A 520 11.36 -14.11 -14.54
C GLU A 520 10.88 -14.16 -16.01
N LYS A 521 9.72 -14.77 -16.25
CA LYS A 521 9.14 -14.88 -17.59
C LYS A 521 8.78 -13.52 -18.20
N ARG A 522 8.34 -12.56 -17.37
CA ARG A 522 7.98 -11.22 -17.85
C ARG A 522 9.20 -10.44 -18.32
N LEU A 523 10.28 -10.50 -17.55
CA LEU A 523 11.57 -9.91 -17.94
C LEU A 523 12.02 -10.51 -19.26
N GLU A 524 11.93 -11.84 -19.39
CA GLU A 524 12.28 -12.53 -20.63
C GLU A 524 11.47 -12.05 -21.83
N ASP A 525 10.13 -12.12 -21.75
CA ASP A 525 9.22 -11.73 -22.82
C ASP A 525 9.39 -10.26 -23.25
N MET A 526 9.65 -9.36 -22.30
CA MET A 526 9.82 -7.94 -22.58
C MET A 526 11.17 -7.63 -23.25
N ILE A 527 12.26 -8.28 -22.83
CA ILE A 527 13.56 -8.11 -23.50
C ILE A 527 13.52 -8.69 -24.91
N ASP A 528 12.90 -9.85 -25.10
CA ASP A 528 12.67 -10.40 -26.44
C ASP A 528 11.85 -9.45 -27.29
N TYR A 529 10.81 -8.84 -26.72
CA TYR A 529 10.01 -7.84 -27.42
C TYR A 529 10.84 -6.63 -27.85
N TYR A 530 11.65 -6.06 -26.96
CA TYR A 530 12.49 -4.90 -27.28
C TYR A 530 13.49 -5.19 -28.39
N ALA A 531 14.19 -6.33 -28.30
CA ALA A 531 15.14 -6.76 -29.32
C ALA A 531 14.47 -6.97 -30.68
N ASN A 532 13.32 -7.66 -30.70
CA ASN A 532 12.62 -7.98 -31.95
C ASN A 532 11.97 -6.77 -32.62
N VAL A 533 11.51 -5.78 -31.85
CA VAL A 533 10.99 -4.52 -32.40
C VAL A 533 12.11 -3.69 -33.06
N GLY A 534 13.37 -3.92 -32.67
CA GLY A 534 14.53 -3.17 -33.15
C GLY A 534 14.60 -1.76 -32.57
N ALA A 535 13.93 -1.50 -31.44
CA ALA A 535 14.05 -0.24 -30.72
C ALA A 535 15.29 -0.27 -29.83
N GLN A 536 15.94 0.87 -29.62
CA GLN A 536 17.18 0.96 -28.83
C GLN A 536 16.86 1.62 -27.48
N TYR A 537 16.38 0.81 -26.52
CA TYR A 537 15.88 1.32 -25.25
C TYR A 537 16.97 1.35 -24.18
N GLN A 538 16.92 2.37 -23.33
CA GLN A 538 17.72 2.45 -22.11
C GLN A 538 16.84 2.11 -20.91
N ILE A 539 17.11 0.97 -20.27
CA ILE A 539 16.25 0.42 -19.21
C ILE A 539 16.76 0.90 -17.85
N LEU A 540 15.96 1.65 -17.09
CA LEU A 540 16.30 2.08 -15.74
C LEU A 540 15.90 1.03 -14.69
N LEU A 541 16.89 0.55 -13.97
CA LEU A 541 16.76 -0.37 -12.83
C LEU A 541 17.29 0.29 -11.55
N PHE A 542 16.56 0.05 -10.46
CA PHE A 542 17.02 0.37 -9.10
C PHE A 542 17.37 -0.93 -8.37
N PRO A 543 18.64 -1.38 -8.35
CA PRO A 543 19.02 -2.63 -7.70
C PRO A 543 18.64 -2.74 -6.23
N GLU A 544 18.49 -1.63 -5.51
CA GLU A 544 17.97 -1.60 -4.13
C GLU A 544 16.55 -2.20 -4.01
N GLY A 545 15.77 -2.17 -5.10
CA GLY A 545 14.44 -2.77 -5.23
C GLY A 545 13.32 -2.04 -4.48
N THR A 546 13.64 -0.96 -3.77
CA THR A 546 12.70 -0.01 -3.16
C THR A 546 13.47 1.28 -2.80
N ASP A 547 12.76 2.38 -2.62
CA ASP A 547 13.30 3.65 -2.17
C ASP A 547 13.75 3.58 -0.69
N LYS A 548 14.75 4.39 -0.35
CA LYS A 548 15.31 4.48 1.01
C LYS A 548 14.42 5.26 1.98
N CYS A 549 13.26 4.71 2.30
CA CYS A 549 12.42 5.18 3.42
C CYS A 549 12.90 4.59 4.76
N HIS A 550 12.42 5.15 5.90
CA HIS A 550 12.77 4.66 7.24
C HIS A 550 12.51 3.15 7.40
N ARG A 551 11.35 2.67 6.90
CA ARG A 551 10.99 1.24 6.92
C ARG A 551 11.96 0.37 6.13
N ALA A 552 12.32 0.79 4.93
CA ALA A 552 13.23 0.02 4.08
C ALA A 552 14.65 0.00 4.66
N THR A 553 15.12 1.15 5.14
CA THR A 553 16.40 1.31 5.84
C THR A 553 16.48 0.37 7.05
N ALA A 554 15.47 0.36 7.94
CA ALA A 554 15.47 -0.50 9.12
C ALA A 554 15.57 -1.99 8.77
N ARG A 555 14.84 -2.46 7.74
CA ARG A 555 14.96 -3.85 7.27
C ARG A 555 16.34 -4.14 6.66
N CYS A 556 16.89 -3.19 5.90
CA CYS A 556 18.22 -3.33 5.33
C CYS A 556 19.28 -3.44 6.44
N ARG A 557 19.14 -2.64 7.51
CA ARG A 557 20.04 -2.68 8.67
C ARG A 557 20.00 -4.02 9.38
N ALA A 558 18.81 -4.53 9.67
CA ALA A 558 18.64 -5.85 10.27
C ALA A 558 19.17 -6.99 9.38
N PHE A 559 19.01 -6.87 8.06
CA PHE A 559 19.60 -7.81 7.10
C PHE A 559 21.13 -7.79 7.14
N ALA A 560 21.73 -6.59 7.11
CA ALA A 560 23.17 -6.40 7.16
C ALA A 560 23.76 -6.94 8.47
N GLU A 561 23.14 -6.62 9.61
CA GLU A 561 23.54 -7.12 10.92
C GLU A 561 23.52 -8.66 10.98
N LYS A 562 22.42 -9.28 10.54
CA LYS A 562 22.28 -10.74 10.50
C LYS A 562 23.33 -11.42 9.60
N LYS A 563 23.80 -10.73 8.57
CA LYS A 563 24.77 -11.24 7.60
C LYS A 563 26.21 -10.79 7.88
N GLY A 564 26.45 -10.02 8.94
CA GLY A 564 27.76 -9.43 9.24
C GLY A 564 28.26 -8.47 8.15
N LEU A 565 27.35 -7.79 7.44
CA LEU A 565 27.69 -6.83 6.39
C LEU A 565 27.82 -5.41 6.98
N GLN A 566 28.61 -4.56 6.30
CA GLN A 566 28.70 -3.14 6.59
C GLN A 566 27.32 -2.48 6.56
N GLN A 567 27.06 -1.59 7.51
CA GLN A 567 25.85 -0.77 7.53
C GLN A 567 26.02 0.40 6.57
N TYR A 568 25.15 0.50 5.56
CA TYR A 568 25.09 1.65 4.67
C TYR A 568 24.17 2.72 5.24
N GLU A 569 24.62 3.97 5.12
CA GLU A 569 23.98 5.16 5.65
C GLU A 569 23.18 5.88 4.57
N TYR A 570 23.75 6.00 3.36
CA TYR A 570 23.19 6.78 2.27
C TYR A 570 22.43 5.93 1.25
N ILE A 571 22.74 4.65 1.10
CA ILE A 571 21.99 3.75 0.21
C ILE A 571 21.57 2.46 0.93
N MET A 572 20.83 1.59 0.24
CA MET A 572 20.58 0.21 0.69
C MET A 572 21.45 -0.78 -0.08
N HIS A 573 21.66 -1.96 0.52
CA HIS A 573 22.32 -3.06 -0.15
C HIS A 573 21.55 -3.48 -1.42
N PRO A 574 22.22 -3.71 -2.56
CA PRO A 574 21.56 -4.06 -3.80
C PRO A 574 21.03 -5.50 -3.76
N LYS A 575 19.97 -5.75 -4.51
CA LYS A 575 19.46 -7.08 -4.82
C LYS A 575 20.00 -7.50 -6.18
N THR A 576 20.80 -8.56 -6.19
CA THR A 576 21.56 -8.97 -7.37
C THR A 576 20.72 -9.74 -8.39
N THR A 577 19.76 -10.57 -7.95
CA THR A 577 19.02 -11.51 -8.81
C THR A 577 18.41 -10.86 -10.06
N GLY A 578 17.66 -9.76 -9.88
CA GLY A 578 16.99 -9.09 -11.01
C GLY A 578 17.97 -8.42 -11.97
N PHE A 579 19.05 -7.83 -11.45
CA PHE A 579 20.11 -7.23 -12.27
C PHE A 579 20.85 -8.29 -13.10
N VAL A 580 21.31 -9.37 -12.45
CA VAL A 580 22.06 -10.45 -13.08
C VAL A 580 21.24 -11.06 -14.20
N TYR A 581 19.99 -11.44 -13.93
CA TYR A 581 19.14 -12.05 -14.93
C TYR A 581 18.84 -11.13 -16.12
N LEU A 582 18.56 -9.85 -15.86
CA LEU A 582 18.28 -8.87 -16.91
C LEU A 582 19.50 -8.71 -17.83
N LEU A 583 20.69 -8.52 -17.25
CA LEU A 583 21.93 -8.39 -18.01
C LEU A 583 22.24 -9.65 -18.83
N GLN A 584 22.10 -10.84 -18.24
CA GLN A 584 22.34 -12.10 -18.95
C GLN A 584 21.35 -12.32 -20.09
N LYS A 585 20.05 -12.03 -19.87
CA LYS A 585 19.06 -12.14 -20.94
C LYS A 585 19.37 -11.17 -22.07
N MET A 586 19.73 -9.92 -21.75
CA MET A 586 20.09 -8.94 -22.78
C MET A 586 21.36 -9.33 -23.55
N ARG A 587 22.37 -9.93 -22.90
CA ARG A 587 23.54 -10.53 -23.57
C ARG A 587 23.13 -11.67 -24.50
N LYS A 588 22.30 -12.59 -24.02
CA LYS A 588 21.84 -13.76 -24.78
C LYS A 588 21.14 -13.41 -26.09
N VAL A 589 20.41 -12.28 -26.13
CA VAL A 589 19.71 -11.81 -27.34
C VAL A 589 20.47 -10.70 -28.08
N ASN A 590 21.74 -10.47 -27.74
CA ASN A 590 22.60 -9.42 -28.31
C ASN A 590 21.93 -8.03 -28.32
N TYR A 591 21.33 -7.66 -27.20
CA TYR A 591 20.54 -6.43 -27.03
C TYR A 591 21.12 -5.49 -25.97
N ILE A 592 22.41 -5.57 -25.66
CA ILE A 592 23.03 -4.62 -24.74
C ILE A 592 24.48 -4.38 -25.12
N LYS A 593 24.87 -3.10 -25.05
CA LYS A 593 26.26 -2.68 -25.26
C LYS A 593 26.89 -2.09 -24.00
N TYR A 594 26.10 -1.31 -23.25
CA TYR A 594 26.58 -0.59 -22.08
C TYR A 594 25.71 -0.81 -20.84
N VAL A 595 26.37 -0.80 -19.67
CA VAL A 595 25.73 -0.54 -18.38
C VAL A 595 26.11 0.88 -17.95
N TYR A 596 25.13 1.71 -17.60
CA TYR A 596 25.38 3.04 -17.05
C TYR A 596 25.15 3.00 -15.54
N ASP A 597 26.20 3.26 -14.77
CA ASP A 597 26.12 3.45 -13.33
C ASP A 597 25.86 4.92 -13.02
N VAL A 598 24.72 5.22 -12.41
CA VAL A 598 24.28 6.58 -12.10
C VAL A 598 24.28 6.78 -10.59
N THR A 599 24.95 7.83 -10.13
CA THR A 599 24.91 8.28 -8.74
C THR A 599 24.07 9.55 -8.66
N VAL A 600 22.95 9.49 -7.92
CA VAL A 600 22.11 10.65 -7.63
C VAL A 600 22.32 11.12 -6.19
N ALA A 601 22.48 12.43 -6.01
CA ALA A 601 22.62 13.08 -4.72
C ALA A 601 21.78 14.36 -4.63
N PHE A 602 21.24 14.60 -3.43
CA PHE A 602 20.43 15.78 -3.12
C PHE A 602 21.20 16.65 -2.12
N PRO A 603 21.82 17.76 -2.55
CA PRO A 603 22.61 18.64 -1.68
C PRO A 603 21.76 19.29 -0.58
N ASP A 604 20.59 19.85 -0.92
CA ASP A 604 19.83 20.74 -0.03
C ASP A 604 18.68 20.02 0.68
N ARG A 605 17.73 19.45 -0.08
CA ARG A 605 16.50 18.87 0.45
C ARG A 605 16.13 17.63 -0.34
N MET A 606 15.74 16.58 0.38
CA MET A 606 15.11 15.40 -0.22
C MET A 606 13.60 15.50 -0.13
N VAL A 607 12.92 15.08 -1.20
CA VAL A 607 11.47 15.01 -1.25
C VAL A 607 11.10 13.55 -1.43
N GLN A 608 10.53 12.94 -0.41
CA GLN A 608 10.42 11.49 -0.37
C GLN A 608 9.40 10.99 -1.40
N SER A 609 8.25 11.66 -1.49
CA SER A 609 7.10 11.15 -2.24
C SER A 609 6.37 12.21 -3.08
N GLU A 610 5.56 11.75 -4.03
CA GLU A 610 4.65 12.57 -4.84
C GLU A 610 3.68 13.36 -3.94
N THR A 611 3.30 12.79 -2.80
CA THR A 611 2.46 13.48 -1.81
C THR A 611 3.18 14.62 -1.11
N ASP A 612 4.49 14.51 -0.90
CA ASP A 612 5.28 15.60 -0.32
C ASP A 612 5.39 16.77 -1.30
N ILE A 613 5.64 16.51 -2.59
CA ILE A 613 5.58 17.55 -3.64
C ILE A 613 4.19 18.21 -3.64
N MET A 614 3.11 17.42 -3.71
CA MET A 614 1.75 17.95 -3.83
C MET A 614 1.35 18.82 -2.63
N LEU A 615 1.64 18.38 -1.41
CA LEU A 615 1.11 19.00 -0.19
C LEU A 615 2.03 20.07 0.39
N LYS A 616 3.35 19.86 0.31
CA LYS A 616 4.35 20.78 0.85
C LYS A 616 4.88 21.72 -0.23
N GLY A 617 4.82 21.34 -1.50
CA GLY A 617 5.52 22.07 -2.56
C GLY A 617 7.03 22.03 -2.42
N ALA A 618 7.54 21.13 -1.58
CA ALA A 618 8.96 20.94 -1.39
C ALA A 618 9.50 20.29 -2.67
N CYS A 619 10.43 20.96 -3.33
CA CYS A 619 11.21 20.47 -4.45
C CYS A 619 12.69 20.79 -4.14
N PRO A 620 13.66 19.90 -4.42
CA PRO A 620 15.07 20.25 -4.30
C PRO A 620 15.40 21.47 -5.17
N LYS A 621 16.20 22.41 -4.66
CA LYS A 621 16.71 23.52 -5.48
C LYS A 621 17.76 23.04 -6.45
N THR A 622 18.54 22.04 -6.06
CA THR A 622 19.58 21.43 -6.89
C THR A 622 19.55 19.91 -6.76
N VAL A 623 19.76 19.20 -7.87
CA VAL A 623 19.96 17.75 -7.89
C VAL A 623 21.23 17.44 -8.67
N HIS A 624 22.09 16.59 -8.11
CA HIS A 624 23.38 16.25 -8.70
C HIS A 624 23.34 14.80 -9.20
N PHE A 625 23.79 14.60 -10.44
CA PHE A 625 23.94 13.31 -11.09
C PHE A 625 25.38 13.16 -11.59
N ASP A 626 25.99 12.01 -11.32
CA ASP A 626 27.22 11.58 -11.98
C ASP A 626 26.98 10.24 -12.68
N ILE A 627 27.43 10.12 -13.93
CA ILE A 627 27.12 8.98 -14.80
C ILE A 627 28.42 8.33 -15.26
N ARG A 628 28.56 7.03 -15.05
CA ARG A 628 29.69 6.24 -15.54
C ARG A 628 29.23 5.19 -16.53
N ARG A 629 29.76 5.23 -17.76
CA ARG A 629 29.52 4.24 -18.81
C ARG A 629 30.48 3.07 -18.66
N LEU A 630 29.92 1.87 -18.65
CA LEU A 630 30.65 0.61 -18.52
C LEU A 630 30.36 -0.27 -19.71
N ASP A 631 31.42 -0.74 -20.37
CA ASP A 631 31.31 -1.71 -21.45
C ASP A 631 30.91 -3.08 -20.90
N VAL A 632 29.86 -3.68 -21.47
CA VAL A 632 29.35 -4.98 -21.03
C VAL A 632 30.40 -6.09 -21.20
N ASP A 633 31.29 -5.96 -22.17
CA ASP A 633 32.36 -6.94 -22.43
C ASP A 633 33.43 -6.94 -21.34
N ARG A 634 33.48 -5.88 -20.51
CA ARG A 634 34.40 -5.78 -19.37
C ARG A 634 33.78 -6.27 -18.05
N LEU A 635 32.49 -6.60 -18.04
CA LEU A 635 31.79 -7.09 -16.85
C LEU A 635 31.91 -8.61 -16.75
N PRO A 636 31.93 -9.19 -15.52
CA PRO A 636 31.99 -10.64 -15.35
C PRO A 636 30.94 -11.40 -16.17
N GLU A 637 31.30 -12.59 -16.67
CA GLU A 637 30.38 -13.43 -17.44
C GLU A 637 29.47 -14.29 -16.57
N SER A 638 29.94 -14.73 -15.40
CA SER A 638 29.16 -15.60 -14.51
C SER A 638 28.17 -14.84 -13.64
N ASP A 639 27.07 -15.51 -13.28
CA ASP A 639 26.03 -14.96 -12.41
C ASP A 639 26.57 -14.57 -11.03
N GLU A 640 27.42 -15.41 -10.42
CA GLU A 640 28.06 -15.05 -9.15
C GLU A 640 29.06 -13.89 -9.30
N GLY A 641 29.77 -13.83 -10.43
CA GLY A 641 30.71 -12.76 -10.74
C GLY A 641 30.00 -11.41 -10.83
N LEU A 642 28.90 -11.35 -11.58
CA LEU A 642 28.05 -10.16 -11.71
C LEU A 642 27.43 -9.74 -10.37
N ALA A 643 26.97 -10.71 -9.57
CA ALA A 643 26.42 -10.43 -8.25
C ALA A 643 27.46 -9.79 -7.32
N LYS A 644 28.69 -10.33 -7.27
CA LYS A 644 29.79 -9.77 -6.49
C LYS A 644 30.21 -8.39 -6.99
N TRP A 645 30.28 -8.21 -8.30
CA TRP A 645 30.59 -6.93 -8.94
C TRP A 645 29.58 -5.84 -8.54
N LEU A 646 28.27 -6.14 -8.59
CA LEU A 646 27.23 -5.19 -8.21
C LEU A 646 27.31 -4.79 -6.73
N ILE A 647 27.63 -5.75 -5.85
CA ILE A 647 27.80 -5.50 -4.42
C ILE A 647 29.02 -4.58 -4.17
N ALA A 648 30.13 -4.82 -4.87
CA ALA A 648 31.32 -3.97 -4.78
C ALA A 648 31.03 -2.55 -5.30
N LEU A 649 30.35 -2.43 -6.45
CA LEU A 649 29.95 -1.15 -7.01
C LEU A 649 29.06 -0.34 -6.05
N TRP A 650 28.11 -1.00 -5.36
CA TRP A 650 27.29 -0.33 -4.35
C TRP A 650 28.10 0.11 -3.13
N LYS A 651 29.11 -0.66 -2.73
CA LYS A 651 30.01 -0.25 -1.64
C LYS A 651 30.73 1.05 -2.01
N ASP A 652 31.33 1.10 -3.20
CA ASP A 652 32.03 2.30 -3.70
C ASP A 652 31.08 3.50 -3.77
N LYS A 653 29.83 3.28 -4.20
CA LYS A 653 28.79 4.32 -4.26
C LYS A 653 28.39 4.85 -2.88
N GLU A 654 28.34 4.00 -1.86
CA GLU A 654 28.12 4.44 -0.47
C GLU A 654 29.27 5.33 0.01
N ASP A 655 30.51 4.99 -0.33
CA ASP A 655 31.69 5.79 0.05
C ASP A 655 31.72 7.15 -0.68
N ILE A 656 31.37 7.18 -1.97
CA ILE A 656 31.19 8.43 -2.74
C ILE A 656 30.13 9.33 -2.09
N LEU A 657 28.98 8.76 -1.71
CA LEU A 657 27.90 9.53 -1.08
C LEU A 657 28.28 9.98 0.33
N ARG A 658 29.06 9.19 1.07
CA ARG A 658 29.59 9.59 2.38
C ARG A 658 30.48 10.80 2.26
N GLU A 659 31.50 10.76 1.40
CA GLU A 659 32.39 11.90 1.16
C GLU A 659 31.60 13.14 0.68
N TYR A 660 30.59 12.93 -0.18
CA TYR A 660 29.72 14.00 -0.66
C TYR A 660 28.93 14.68 0.46
N TYR A 661 28.35 13.92 1.38
CA TYR A 661 27.48 14.45 2.44
C TYR A 661 28.24 14.97 3.67
N GLU A 662 29.49 14.55 3.87
CA GLU A 662 30.42 15.09 4.88
C GLU A 662 30.84 16.54 4.57
N LYS A 663 30.82 16.94 3.30
CA LYS A 663 31.14 18.31 2.88
C LYS A 663 30.03 19.32 3.25
N PRO A 664 30.40 20.58 3.57
CA PRO A 664 29.44 21.69 3.69
C PRO A 664 28.61 21.85 2.42
N LEU A 665 27.36 22.35 2.56
CA LEU A 665 26.37 22.41 1.48
C LEU A 665 26.92 23.08 0.20
N GLU A 666 27.69 24.14 0.36
CA GLU A 666 28.27 24.96 -0.70
C GLU A 666 29.36 24.22 -1.49
N GLU A 667 30.02 23.25 -0.87
CA GLU A 667 31.14 22.47 -1.42
C GLU A 667 30.70 21.11 -1.97
N ARG A 668 29.45 20.71 -1.76
CA ARG A 668 28.92 19.41 -2.20
C ARG A 668 28.92 19.31 -3.71
N GLN A 669 29.85 18.53 -4.27
CA GLN A 669 29.92 18.22 -5.70
C GLN A 669 30.31 16.74 -5.87
N LEU A 670 29.66 16.07 -6.82
CA LEU A 670 30.11 14.75 -7.27
C LEU A 670 31.33 14.95 -8.18
N GLN A 671 32.35 14.12 -8.01
CA GLN A 671 33.51 14.12 -8.89
C GLN A 671 33.11 13.49 -10.23
N PRO A 672 33.42 14.12 -11.38
CA PRO A 672 33.06 13.56 -12.69
C PRO A 672 33.72 12.21 -12.92
N SER A 673 32.91 11.18 -13.16
CA SER A 673 33.40 9.86 -13.60
C SER A 673 33.71 9.83 -15.11
N GLY A 674 34.44 8.81 -15.56
CA GLY A 674 34.58 8.52 -17.00
C GLY A 674 35.30 9.61 -17.80
N GLU A 675 34.71 10.03 -18.93
CA GLU A 675 35.18 11.13 -19.78
C GLU A 675 35.16 12.50 -19.07
N GLY A 676 34.50 12.60 -17.91
CA GLY A 676 34.54 13.79 -17.06
C GLY A 676 33.79 15.00 -17.62
N ILE A 677 32.80 14.78 -18.48
CA ILE A 677 31.99 15.87 -19.05
C ILE A 677 31.18 16.52 -17.93
N VAL A 678 31.11 17.85 -17.95
CA VAL A 678 30.29 18.64 -17.02
C VAL A 678 29.29 19.45 -17.83
N TRP A 679 28.01 19.11 -17.74
CA TRP A 679 26.97 19.89 -18.41
C TRP A 679 26.73 21.21 -17.66
N PRO A 680 26.55 22.35 -18.36
CA PRO A 680 26.31 23.65 -17.71
C PRO A 680 25.10 23.60 -16.79
N ILE A 681 25.15 24.16 -15.58
CA ILE A 681 24.00 24.08 -14.64
C ILE A 681 22.78 24.83 -15.19
N GLU A 682 22.99 25.99 -15.81
CA GLU A 682 21.94 26.75 -16.49
C GLU A 682 21.58 26.12 -17.83
N ASP A 683 20.28 26.09 -18.13
CA ASP A 683 19.80 25.64 -19.43
C ASP A 683 20.18 26.65 -20.52
N SER A 684 20.65 26.15 -21.66
CA SER A 684 20.87 26.94 -22.86
C SER A 684 19.56 27.55 -23.37
N VAL A 685 19.66 28.56 -24.24
CA VAL A 685 18.47 29.20 -24.86
C VAL A 685 17.61 28.17 -25.59
N GLY A 686 18.24 27.20 -26.28
CA GLY A 686 17.54 26.14 -27.01
C GLY A 686 16.80 25.17 -26.08
N GLU A 687 17.45 24.70 -25.02
CA GLU A 687 16.84 23.82 -24.01
C GLU A 687 15.66 24.51 -23.33
N ARG A 688 15.85 25.76 -22.88
CA ARG A 688 14.78 26.52 -22.22
C ARG A 688 13.60 26.81 -23.16
N ALA A 689 13.87 27.08 -24.45
CA ALA A 689 12.83 27.25 -25.45
C ALA A 689 12.06 25.95 -25.69
N GLY A 690 12.76 24.80 -25.74
CA GLY A 690 12.16 23.48 -25.86
C GLY A 690 11.24 23.14 -24.69
N LEU A 691 11.71 23.37 -23.45
CA LEU A 691 10.90 23.20 -22.24
C LEU A 691 9.68 24.14 -22.23
N LEU A 692 9.85 25.40 -22.62
CA LEU A 692 8.75 26.37 -22.69
C LEU A 692 7.69 25.95 -23.72
N PHE A 693 8.13 25.47 -24.89
CA PHE A 693 7.25 24.96 -25.93
C PHE A 693 6.45 23.75 -25.43
N ALA A 694 7.12 22.76 -24.82
CA ALA A 694 6.49 21.59 -24.26
C ALA A 694 5.46 21.94 -23.18
N PHE A 695 5.84 22.80 -22.23
CA PHE A 695 4.94 23.29 -21.18
C PHE A 695 3.70 23.95 -21.79
N SER A 696 3.90 24.88 -22.73
CA SER A 696 2.80 25.62 -23.35
C SER A 696 1.88 24.71 -24.16
N PHE A 697 2.45 23.81 -24.96
CA PHE A 697 1.70 22.85 -25.77
C PHE A 697 0.82 21.97 -24.87
N TRP A 698 1.42 21.28 -23.90
CA TRP A 698 0.68 20.34 -23.06
C TRP A 698 -0.32 21.02 -22.13
N LEU A 699 -0.02 22.23 -21.64
CA LEU A 699 -0.96 23.01 -20.86
C LEU A 699 -2.19 23.39 -21.70
N LEU A 700 -1.98 23.96 -22.89
CA LEU A 700 -3.07 24.34 -23.80
C LEU A 700 -3.89 23.13 -24.24
N THR A 701 -3.25 22.02 -24.63
CA THR A 701 -3.94 20.77 -24.98
C THR A 701 -4.75 20.21 -23.82
N THR A 702 -4.22 20.24 -22.60
CA THR A 702 -4.94 19.77 -21.41
C THR A 702 -6.16 20.64 -21.13
N LEU A 703 -6.02 21.97 -21.16
CA LEU A 703 -7.13 22.90 -20.96
C LEU A 703 -8.21 22.75 -22.04
N MET A 704 -7.80 22.54 -23.30
CA MET A 704 -8.71 22.26 -24.41
C MET A 704 -9.52 20.97 -24.16
N TRP A 705 -8.87 19.87 -23.74
CA TRP A 705 -9.58 18.63 -23.43
C TRP A 705 -10.49 18.74 -22.20
N ILE A 706 -10.09 19.49 -21.16
CA ILE A 706 -10.96 19.78 -20.01
C ILE A 706 -12.20 20.54 -20.48
N TRP A 707 -12.02 21.56 -21.32
CA TRP A 707 -13.12 22.33 -21.88
C TRP A 707 -14.07 21.43 -22.69
N PHE A 708 -13.54 20.59 -23.59
CA PHE A 708 -14.35 19.66 -24.37
C PHE A 708 -15.07 18.60 -23.51
N LEU A 709 -14.42 18.07 -22.47
CA LEU A 709 -15.05 17.14 -21.53
C LEU A 709 -16.23 17.80 -20.81
N TRP A 710 -16.13 19.10 -20.51
CA TRP A 710 -17.19 19.88 -19.88
C TRP A 710 -18.33 20.21 -20.86
N THR A 711 -18.02 20.64 -22.07
CA THR A 711 -19.01 21.20 -23.02
C THR A 711 -19.62 20.17 -23.96
N VAL A 712 -18.91 19.11 -24.33
CA VAL A 712 -19.34 18.15 -25.37
C VAL A 712 -19.79 16.83 -24.76
N GLY A 713 -21.08 16.48 -24.93
CA GLY A 713 -21.65 15.23 -24.41
C GLY A 713 -20.96 13.96 -24.92
N GLY A 714 -20.63 13.91 -26.21
CA GLY A 714 -19.92 12.77 -26.81
C GLY A 714 -18.54 12.51 -26.20
N MET A 715 -17.83 13.58 -25.80
CA MET A 715 -16.51 13.45 -25.18
C MET A 715 -16.56 12.82 -23.79
N ARG A 716 -17.67 13.03 -23.04
CA ARG A 716 -17.91 12.37 -21.75
C ARG A 716 -18.16 10.87 -21.92
N TRP A 717 -18.96 10.48 -22.92
CA TRP A 717 -19.17 9.07 -23.23
C TRP A 717 -17.90 8.39 -23.73
N TYR A 718 -17.12 9.07 -24.57
CA TYR A 718 -15.83 8.57 -25.03
C TYR A 718 -14.83 8.37 -23.89
N PHE A 719 -14.81 9.28 -22.90
CA PHE A 719 -14.01 9.13 -21.69
C PHE A 719 -14.36 7.84 -20.93
N ILE A 720 -15.66 7.61 -20.69
CA ILE A 720 -16.14 6.41 -19.98
C ILE A 720 -15.80 5.14 -20.78
N LEU A 721 -16.05 5.15 -22.09
CA LEU A 721 -15.72 4.03 -22.98
C LEU A 721 -14.21 3.73 -22.96
N SER A 722 -13.37 4.75 -23.01
CA SER A 722 -11.91 4.61 -22.96
C SER A 722 -11.43 3.97 -21.65
N CYS A 723 -12.00 4.39 -20.51
CA CYS A 723 -11.75 3.75 -19.22
C CYS A 723 -12.15 2.27 -19.23
N CYS A 724 -13.30 1.93 -19.83
CA CYS A 724 -13.74 0.55 -20.00
C CYS A 724 -12.79 -0.26 -20.90
N VAL A 725 -12.25 0.34 -21.97
CA VAL A 725 -11.26 -0.30 -22.85
C VAL A 725 -9.99 -0.65 -22.06
N TYR A 726 -9.42 0.28 -21.29
CA TYR A 726 -8.25 -0.03 -20.45
C TYR A 726 -8.54 -1.12 -19.42
N ALA A 727 -9.70 -1.08 -18.76
CA ALA A 727 -10.12 -2.12 -17.83
C ALA A 727 -10.27 -3.50 -18.51
N LEU A 728 -10.82 -3.52 -19.72
CA LEU A 728 -10.96 -4.73 -20.53
C LEU A 728 -9.59 -5.28 -20.95
N LEU A 729 -8.70 -4.42 -21.47
CA LEU A 729 -7.34 -4.82 -21.84
C LEU A 729 -6.57 -5.38 -20.64
N TYR A 730 -6.71 -4.76 -19.47
CA TYR A 730 -6.13 -5.31 -18.25
C TYR A 730 -6.71 -6.68 -17.91
N ARG A 731 -8.03 -6.86 -18.00
CA ARG A 731 -8.67 -8.14 -17.69
C ARG A 731 -8.33 -9.26 -18.69
N VAL A 732 -8.18 -8.93 -19.97
CA VAL A 732 -7.93 -9.91 -21.05
C VAL A 732 -6.44 -10.21 -21.19
N TYR A 733 -5.59 -9.19 -21.21
CA TYR A 733 -4.15 -9.32 -21.51
C TYR A 733 -3.24 -9.11 -20.30
N GLY A 734 -3.75 -8.60 -19.17
CA GLY A 734 -2.93 -8.23 -18.00
C GLY A 734 -2.33 -6.82 -18.06
N GLY A 735 -2.65 -6.06 -19.12
CA GLY A 735 -2.20 -4.69 -19.34
C GLY A 735 -2.16 -4.34 -20.84
N VAL A 736 -2.08 -3.05 -21.17
CA VAL A 736 -1.96 -2.59 -22.56
C VAL A 736 -0.59 -2.96 -23.15
N GLU A 737 0.45 -3.07 -22.31
CA GLU A 737 1.78 -3.54 -22.71
C GLU A 737 1.72 -4.95 -23.27
N TRP A 738 0.97 -5.84 -22.62
CA TRP A 738 0.85 -7.24 -23.02
C TRP A 738 -0.05 -7.42 -24.25
N PHE A 739 -1.02 -6.54 -24.44
CA PHE A 739 -1.77 -6.46 -25.69
C PHE A 739 -0.86 -6.09 -26.86
N ALA A 740 0.00 -5.08 -26.69
CA ALA A 740 0.97 -4.71 -27.74
C ALA A 740 1.99 -5.82 -28.02
N VAL A 741 2.48 -6.50 -26.98
CA VAL A 741 3.39 -7.65 -27.12
C VAL A 741 2.69 -8.82 -27.84
N SER A 742 1.43 -9.12 -27.50
CA SER A 742 0.70 -10.22 -28.14
C SER A 742 0.43 -9.96 -29.62
N GLU A 743 0.01 -8.74 -29.98
CA GLU A 743 -0.23 -8.40 -31.39
C GLU A 743 1.07 -8.35 -32.20
N TRP A 744 2.19 -7.92 -31.59
CA TRP A 744 3.50 -8.03 -32.24
C TRP A 744 3.87 -9.48 -32.56
N LYS A 745 3.71 -10.39 -31.59
CA LYS A 745 3.96 -11.83 -31.77
C LYS A 745 3.05 -12.44 -32.83
N ARG A 746 1.79 -11.99 -32.95
CA ARG A 746 0.85 -12.42 -34.00
C ARG A 746 1.25 -11.92 -35.39
N ALA A 747 1.69 -10.66 -35.50
CA ALA A 747 2.09 -10.06 -36.76
C ALA A 747 3.46 -10.58 -37.26
N ASN A 748 4.30 -11.08 -36.35
CA ASN A 748 5.63 -11.60 -36.66
C ASN A 748 5.81 -12.99 -35.99
N PRO A 749 5.12 -14.03 -36.47
CA PRO A 749 5.29 -15.37 -35.93
C PRO A 749 6.73 -15.83 -36.17
N ILE A 750 7.42 -16.23 -35.10
CA ILE A 750 8.74 -16.85 -35.21
C ILE A 750 8.51 -18.21 -35.87
N HIS A 751 8.93 -18.37 -37.13
CA HIS A 751 8.96 -19.69 -37.78
C HIS A 751 9.93 -20.59 -37.01
N PRO A 752 9.53 -21.82 -36.63
CA PRO A 752 10.42 -22.78 -36.00
C PRO A 752 11.40 -23.33 -37.04
N THR A 753 12.42 -22.56 -37.39
CA THR A 753 13.59 -23.01 -38.13
C THR A 753 14.81 -22.34 -37.50
N CYS A 754 15.78 -23.14 -37.07
CA CYS A 754 17.02 -22.80 -36.35
C CYS A 754 17.01 -22.82 -34.80
N ALA A 755 16.30 -23.78 -34.18
CA ALA A 755 16.49 -24.09 -32.75
C ALA A 755 17.17 -25.46 -32.47
N GLU A 756 17.68 -26.16 -33.48
CA GLU A 756 18.31 -27.49 -33.28
C GLU A 756 19.85 -27.54 -33.40
N ASP A 757 20.55 -26.51 -33.87
CA ASP A 757 22.00 -26.62 -34.12
C ASP A 757 22.94 -26.13 -32.99
N HIS A 758 22.42 -25.76 -31.81
CA HIS A 758 23.28 -25.28 -30.70
C HIS A 758 23.36 -26.21 -29.48
N LYS A 759 23.08 -27.50 -29.68
CA LYS A 759 23.50 -28.57 -28.74
C LYS A 759 24.58 -29.44 -29.38
N LYS A 760 25.75 -28.86 -29.65
CA LYS A 760 27.05 -29.55 -29.73
C LYS A 760 28.16 -28.51 -29.95
N ILE A 761 28.80 -28.12 -28.84
CA ILE A 761 30.25 -28.08 -28.56
C ILE A 761 30.44 -27.21 -27.32
#